data_AF-A0A2W6YCJ3-F1
#
_entry.id   AF-A0A2W6YCJ3-F1
#
_cell.length_a   1.000
_cell.length_b   1.000
_cell.length_c   1.000
_cell.angle_alpha   90.00
_cell.angle_beta   90.00
_cell.angle_gamma   90.00
#
_symmetry.space_group_name_H-M   'P 1'
#
loop_
_entity.id
_entity.type
_entity.pdbx_description
1 polymer ?
#
loop_
_entity_poly.entity_id
_entity_poly.type
_entity_poly.pdbx_seq_one_letter_code
_entity_poly.pdbx_strand_id
1 'polypeptide(L)'
;MEAILVATWNPAAASAYYLRGAEYYLGAAEPAGLWYAPASDFELVDGAEVEPVAFERLYAGVGADGKTLLSQSGRADRVPAFDVTFSAPRSVTLAWAFASPERKATIEAAQERAARAALGVVEREAMWARRGKGGLTLEPVALSAALFQHGESRPAEHDDGRVFGDPNLHTHAVILNLATRGDGTVGAIHSKILRDWKMAAGAQYHAALAHELEAFGFSIDRIGYNGTFELAGVSDDLIRYFSARRKEIEDELAEHQTTSRSAAALASAISRATREAKSDAGTRSREEIWAEAAAARGVAIASFTENLCRQDRLRDLESGERLLAERLSALPGELTETRSVFERRDLFRAVAAVLVGTGLPAERTGREVDRLLRGGAIVEIGRDPIGLPRYSTPEMVAIERQVVEIARDLAADARKGVDRDALIVRCKAAGLSLEQQDAALVAAGSQAIAIIEGAPGSGKTTTLAPIVSGYQEAGYRVLGAASAWRIARMLQNDLGIESRATASWIERIRRGYEVLDRNTVLVVDEAGLLSSRDMHAILVDVQQAQAKLILVGDRGQLQAIGAGPGLDLVSRAVEAARVETIVRQHDAWARDAVRDFGAGEAVRALDAFAEHGLLVEVQGARAAITAIADRWEAAQDADPNATILLLARTNAQVGAISREVRSRLKDRGLIRGPEIEVAAVTPSGHASQLVLAVGDHIRFLVRNDELGVVNGSTGTVTKVMEVSDPTAQSGRKFRIEALTAGGPVRFDPAALADEKGRARIGWAYGNSIYGSQGLTVDRTLVLADPALDRHDIYVAASRARIETTLVVDTAAIDRHLLADRPLDRQTPDAVPSAPERRAWLAGRLSRSNVKLSTVAVIEAGRDHAGSRAILGSRSRELDHGL
;
A
#
# COMPACT_ATOMS: atom_id res chain seq x y z
N MET A 1 -2.16 -1.35 -6.59
CA MET A 1 -1.01 -2.03 -7.21
C MET A 1 -0.52 -3.11 -6.27
N GLU A 2 -0.69 -4.39 -6.60
CA GLU A 2 0.21 -5.40 -6.05
C GLU A 2 1.63 -4.96 -6.40
N ALA A 3 2.47 -4.88 -5.40
CA ALA A 3 3.89 -4.68 -5.63
C ALA A 3 4.37 -5.95 -6.34
N ILE A 4 4.35 -5.95 -7.69
CA ILE A 4 5.21 -6.81 -8.47
C ILE A 4 6.59 -6.64 -7.82
N LEU A 5 7.08 -7.71 -7.21
CA LEU A 5 8.34 -7.70 -6.47
C LEU A 5 9.43 -7.34 -7.45
N VAL A 6 9.84 -6.07 -7.41
CA VAL A 6 10.86 -5.49 -8.29
C VAL A 6 12.26 -6.05 -7.95
N ALA A 7 12.43 -6.42 -6.69
CA ALA A 7 13.51 -7.25 -6.15
C ALA A 7 13.00 -7.92 -4.87
N THR A 8 13.33 -9.18 -4.64
CA THR A 8 13.06 -9.85 -3.35
C THR A 8 14.21 -9.57 -2.38
N TRP A 9 13.93 -9.61 -1.09
CA TRP A 9 14.93 -9.41 -0.04
C TRP A 9 14.73 -10.42 1.07
N ASN A 10 15.67 -11.34 1.23
CA ASN A 10 15.58 -12.41 2.22
C ASN A 10 16.91 -12.63 2.93
N PRO A 11 16.89 -13.21 4.14
CA PRO A 11 18.08 -13.87 4.67
C PRO A 11 18.52 -14.93 3.66
N ALA A 12 19.81 -14.95 3.33
CA ALA A 12 20.32 -15.90 2.35
C ALA A 12 20.14 -17.35 2.85
N ALA A 13 19.84 -18.26 1.91
CA ALA A 13 19.82 -19.69 2.17
C ALA A 13 21.23 -20.21 2.53
N ALA A 14 21.37 -21.45 2.99
CA ALA A 14 22.70 -22.01 3.24
C ALA A 14 23.63 -21.84 2.02
N SER A 15 24.92 -21.53 2.22
CA SER A 15 25.89 -21.29 1.12
C SER A 15 25.87 -22.40 0.05
N ALA A 16 25.75 -23.66 0.50
CA ALA A 16 25.64 -24.84 -0.36
C ALA A 16 24.41 -24.86 -1.28
N TYR A 17 23.37 -24.05 -1.03
CA TYR A 17 22.24 -23.88 -1.95
C TYR A 17 22.69 -23.18 -3.24
N TYR A 18 23.46 -22.10 -3.12
CA TYR A 18 23.92 -21.30 -4.25
C TYR A 18 25.08 -21.97 -5.00
N LEU A 19 25.97 -22.65 -4.27
CA LEU A 19 27.11 -23.37 -4.85
C LEU A 19 26.73 -24.70 -5.54
N ARG A 20 25.47 -25.15 -5.41
CA ARG A 20 24.98 -26.38 -6.04
C ARG A 20 24.67 -26.24 -7.54
N GLY A 21 24.97 -25.08 -8.13
CA GLY A 21 24.87 -24.81 -9.57
C GLY A 21 25.83 -25.68 -10.40
N ALA A 22 25.48 -26.95 -10.55
CA ALA A 22 26.07 -27.88 -11.53
C ALA A 22 25.03 -28.87 -12.09
N GLU A 23 23.98 -29.22 -11.34
CA GLU A 23 22.94 -30.14 -11.82
C GLU A 23 21.61 -29.84 -11.11
N TYR A 24 20.75 -29.01 -11.70
CA TYR A 24 19.37 -28.86 -11.21
C TYR A 24 18.36 -29.14 -12.31
N TYR A 25 17.45 -30.04 -11.97
CA TYR A 25 16.29 -30.62 -12.67
C TYR A 25 16.48 -31.25 -14.06
N LEU A 26 17.22 -30.65 -15.02
CA LEU A 26 17.27 -31.15 -16.42
C LEU A 26 18.61 -30.98 -17.18
N GLY A 27 19.73 -30.67 -16.51
CA GLY A 27 21.08 -30.99 -17.03
C GLY A 27 21.81 -29.99 -17.94
N ALA A 28 21.43 -28.70 -17.99
CA ALA A 28 22.25 -27.66 -18.62
C ALA A 28 23.16 -26.96 -17.60
N ALA A 29 24.43 -26.73 -17.93
CA ALA A 29 25.39 -26.03 -17.06
C ALA A 29 25.00 -24.54 -16.91
N GLU A 30 24.77 -24.09 -15.68
CA GLU A 30 24.59 -22.67 -15.35
C GLU A 30 25.94 -21.93 -15.37
N PRO A 31 25.96 -20.61 -15.63
CA PRO A 31 27.20 -19.84 -15.58
C PRO A 31 27.78 -19.84 -14.16
N ALA A 32 29.11 -19.79 -14.08
CA ALA A 32 29.79 -19.68 -12.79
C ALA A 32 29.39 -18.39 -12.07
N GLY A 33 29.33 -18.45 -10.73
CA GLY A 33 29.03 -17.26 -9.93
C GLY A 33 30.12 -16.21 -10.08
N LEU A 34 29.76 -14.93 -10.02
CA LEU A 34 30.70 -13.81 -10.13
C LEU A 34 30.70 -12.94 -8.87
N TRP A 35 31.86 -12.46 -8.46
CA TRP A 35 31.97 -11.48 -7.39
C TRP A 35 31.52 -10.08 -7.87
N TYR A 36 30.77 -9.41 -7.00
CA TYR A 36 30.58 -7.97 -7.01
C TYR A 36 31.35 -7.39 -5.81
N ALA A 37 32.48 -6.74 -6.09
CA ALA A 37 33.32 -6.13 -5.06
C ALA A 37 34.14 -4.94 -5.61
N PRO A 38 33.51 -3.85 -6.08
CA PRO A 38 34.22 -2.71 -6.70
C PRO A 38 35.26 -2.05 -5.77
N ALA A 39 35.03 -2.09 -4.46
CA ALA A 39 35.96 -1.57 -3.46
C ALA A 39 37.07 -2.56 -3.04
N SER A 40 37.06 -3.78 -3.59
CA SER A 40 38.00 -4.87 -3.26
C SER A 40 38.10 -5.22 -1.77
N ASP A 41 36.98 -5.09 -1.04
CA ASP A 41 36.89 -5.52 0.35
C ASP A 41 37.16 -7.03 0.45
N PHE A 42 37.80 -7.46 1.54
CA PHE A 42 38.22 -8.85 1.78
C PHE A 42 39.09 -9.49 0.68
N GLU A 43 39.86 -8.69 -0.06
CA GLU A 43 40.72 -9.14 -1.18
C GLU A 43 39.93 -9.75 -2.34
N LEU A 44 38.62 -9.48 -2.41
CA LEU A 44 37.79 -9.91 -3.53
C LEU A 44 38.07 -9.07 -4.78
N VAL A 45 38.10 -9.74 -5.92
CA VAL A 45 38.27 -9.08 -7.23
C VAL A 45 36.91 -8.98 -7.90
N ASP A 46 36.49 -7.75 -8.23
CA ASP A 46 35.22 -7.53 -8.93
C ASP A 46 35.21 -8.25 -10.28
N GLY A 47 34.12 -8.97 -10.56
CA GLY A 47 33.97 -9.75 -11.80
C GLY A 47 34.73 -11.07 -11.84
N ALA A 48 35.51 -11.42 -10.81
CA ALA A 48 36.14 -12.73 -10.74
C ALA A 48 35.12 -13.82 -10.40
N GLU A 49 35.44 -15.05 -10.82
CA GLU A 49 34.64 -16.23 -10.49
C GLU A 49 34.60 -16.47 -8.97
N VAL A 50 33.44 -16.87 -8.47
CA VAL A 50 33.22 -17.16 -7.05
C VAL A 50 33.85 -18.50 -6.71
N GLU A 51 35.01 -18.46 -6.07
CA GLU A 51 35.60 -19.67 -5.48
C GLU A 51 34.73 -20.19 -4.31
N PRO A 52 34.25 -21.45 -4.34
CA PRO A 52 33.36 -22.00 -3.32
C PRO A 52 33.89 -21.86 -1.89
N VAL A 53 35.18 -22.15 -1.68
CA VAL A 53 35.83 -22.10 -0.36
C VAL A 53 35.88 -20.66 0.16
N ALA A 54 36.22 -19.69 -0.69
CA ALA A 54 36.26 -18.29 -0.31
C ALA A 54 34.85 -17.78 0.05
N PHE A 55 33.84 -18.16 -0.72
CA PHE A 55 32.44 -17.80 -0.45
C PHE A 55 31.96 -18.39 0.87
N GLU A 56 32.11 -19.69 1.12
CA GLU A 56 31.68 -20.34 2.37
C GLU A 56 32.37 -19.75 3.61
N ARG A 57 33.66 -19.45 3.49
CA ARG A 57 34.45 -18.82 4.56
C ARG A 57 33.91 -17.45 4.92
N LEU A 58 33.72 -16.57 3.94
CA LEU A 58 33.16 -15.23 4.16
C LEU A 58 31.69 -15.28 4.60
N TYR A 59 30.91 -16.23 4.08
CA TYR A 59 29.54 -16.49 4.52
C TYR A 59 29.50 -16.81 6.01
N ALA A 60 30.41 -17.67 6.49
CA ALA A 60 30.60 -17.96 7.91
C ALA A 60 31.19 -16.78 8.71
N GLY A 61 31.66 -15.71 8.05
CA GLY A 61 32.32 -14.54 8.66
C GLY A 61 33.74 -14.79 9.10
N VAL A 62 34.43 -15.72 8.45
CA VAL A 62 35.82 -16.09 8.72
C VAL A 62 36.74 -15.38 7.72
N GLY A 63 37.87 -14.88 8.20
CA GLY A 63 38.91 -14.24 7.39
C GLY A 63 39.82 -15.25 6.71
N ALA A 64 40.69 -14.80 5.81
CA ALA A 64 41.65 -15.67 5.14
C ALA A 64 42.66 -16.33 6.12
N ASP A 65 42.90 -15.71 7.26
CA ASP A 65 43.73 -16.22 8.36
C ASP A 65 43.02 -17.27 9.25
N GLY A 66 41.79 -17.64 8.91
CA GLY A 66 40.97 -18.58 9.67
C GLY A 66 40.39 -18.01 10.97
N LYS A 67 40.67 -16.74 11.31
CA LYS A 67 40.08 -16.08 12.47
C LYS A 67 38.73 -15.51 12.12
N THR A 68 37.91 -15.34 13.14
CA THR A 68 36.61 -14.73 12.91
C THR A 68 36.70 -13.22 12.79
N LEU A 69 36.01 -12.67 11.79
CA LEU A 69 36.01 -11.24 11.47
C LEU A 69 35.13 -10.42 12.43
N LEU A 70 34.15 -11.05 13.09
CA LEU A 70 33.21 -10.38 13.99
C LEU A 70 33.44 -10.80 15.45
N SER A 71 33.43 -9.84 16.37
CA SER A 71 33.68 -10.08 17.81
C SER A 71 32.63 -10.93 18.55
N GLN A 72 31.47 -11.22 17.93
CA GLN A 72 30.37 -12.01 18.52
C GLN A 72 30.22 -13.41 17.92
N SER A 73 31.24 -13.89 17.21
CA SER A 73 31.23 -15.19 16.55
C SER A 73 31.33 -16.36 17.53
N GLY A 74 30.15 -16.87 17.85
CA GLY A 74 29.94 -18.04 18.69
C GLY A 74 28.45 -18.30 18.93
N ARG A 75 27.58 -17.36 18.56
CA ARG A 75 26.13 -17.58 18.51
C ARG A 75 25.76 -18.24 17.19
N ALA A 76 25.10 -19.40 17.27
CA ALA A 76 24.53 -20.16 16.14
C ALA A 76 23.49 -19.39 15.32
N ASP A 77 23.17 -18.19 15.78
CA ASP A 77 22.02 -17.42 15.42
C ASP A 77 22.36 -16.43 14.26
N ARG A 78 23.57 -15.86 14.10
CA ARG A 78 23.82 -14.75 13.13
C ARG A 78 23.27 -14.97 11.70
N VAL A 79 22.71 -13.91 11.07
CA VAL A 79 22.49 -13.86 9.61
C VAL A 79 23.80 -13.66 8.86
N PRO A 80 24.20 -14.63 8.03
CA PRO A 80 25.47 -14.59 7.31
C PRO A 80 25.46 -13.60 6.14
N ALA A 81 24.35 -13.54 5.40
CA ALA A 81 24.18 -12.73 4.19
C ALA A 81 22.70 -12.46 3.90
N PHE A 82 22.45 -11.53 2.98
CA PHE A 82 21.12 -11.22 2.44
C PHE A 82 21.08 -11.52 0.95
N ASP A 83 20.03 -12.21 0.51
CA ASP A 83 19.78 -12.52 -0.89
C ASP A 83 18.85 -11.48 -1.50
N VAL A 84 19.37 -10.79 -2.51
CA VAL A 84 18.63 -9.84 -3.35
C VAL A 84 18.46 -10.46 -4.72
N THR A 85 17.26 -10.95 -5.01
CA THR A 85 17.00 -11.58 -6.30
C THR A 85 16.47 -10.55 -7.29
N PHE A 86 17.19 -10.38 -8.40
CA PHE A 86 16.77 -9.61 -9.57
C PHE A 86 16.18 -10.55 -10.60
N SER A 87 14.86 -10.53 -10.77
CA SER A 87 14.15 -11.41 -11.73
C SER A 87 13.76 -10.63 -12.97
N ALA A 88 14.10 -11.13 -14.15
CA ALA A 88 13.68 -10.53 -15.41
C ALA A 88 12.14 -10.60 -15.57
N PRO A 89 11.52 -9.64 -16.27
CA PRO A 89 10.11 -9.75 -16.64
C PRO A 89 9.82 -11.03 -17.41
N ARG A 90 8.56 -11.49 -17.37
CA ARG A 90 8.21 -12.79 -17.95
C ARG A 90 8.44 -12.80 -19.46
N SER A 91 8.07 -11.72 -20.15
CA SER A 91 8.31 -11.58 -21.59
C SER A 91 9.80 -11.65 -21.95
N VAL A 92 10.68 -11.08 -21.12
CA VAL A 92 12.13 -11.08 -21.35
C VAL A 92 12.66 -12.50 -21.21
N THR A 93 12.18 -13.19 -20.19
CA THR A 93 12.57 -14.58 -19.98
C THR A 93 12.07 -15.50 -21.11
N LEU A 94 10.86 -15.27 -21.64
CA LEU A 94 10.37 -16.02 -22.82
C LEU A 94 11.21 -15.71 -24.07
N ALA A 95 11.61 -14.45 -24.27
CA ALA A 95 12.53 -14.09 -25.34
C ALA A 95 13.90 -14.76 -25.19
N TRP A 96 14.41 -14.90 -23.96
CA TRP A 96 15.64 -15.63 -23.64
C TRP A 96 15.49 -17.15 -23.86
N ALA A 97 14.37 -17.75 -23.44
CA ALA A 97 14.12 -19.17 -23.52
C ALA A 97 14.08 -19.70 -24.95
N PHE A 98 13.55 -18.88 -25.88
CA PHE A 98 13.40 -19.22 -27.30
C PHE A 98 14.45 -18.56 -28.20
N ALA A 99 15.49 -17.98 -27.61
CA ALA A 99 16.58 -17.33 -28.33
C ALA A 99 17.55 -18.34 -28.97
N SER A 100 18.23 -17.91 -30.04
CA SER A 100 19.46 -18.59 -30.50
C SER A 100 20.55 -18.51 -29.41
N PRO A 101 21.56 -19.41 -29.41
CA PRO A 101 22.62 -19.39 -28.39
C PRO A 101 23.33 -18.02 -28.26
N GLU A 102 23.61 -17.36 -29.38
CA GLU A 102 24.24 -16.04 -29.43
C GLU A 102 23.37 -14.95 -28.78
N ARG A 103 22.06 -14.98 -29.10
CA ARG A 103 21.07 -14.05 -28.56
C ARG A 103 20.80 -14.31 -27.09
N LYS A 104 20.80 -15.58 -26.68
CA LYS A 104 20.66 -16.01 -25.28
C LYS A 104 21.80 -15.43 -24.43
N ALA A 105 23.04 -15.59 -24.87
CA ALA A 105 24.21 -15.01 -24.21
C ALA A 105 24.15 -13.47 -24.13
N THR A 106 23.59 -12.82 -25.15
CA THR A 106 23.39 -11.36 -25.16
C THR A 106 22.38 -10.90 -24.10
N ILE A 107 21.25 -11.62 -23.96
CA ILE A 107 20.24 -11.32 -22.94
C ILE A 107 20.77 -11.63 -21.53
N GLU A 108 21.55 -12.69 -21.36
CA GLU A 108 22.23 -13.02 -20.10
C GLU A 108 23.23 -11.94 -19.70
N ALA A 109 24.01 -11.41 -20.64
CA ALA A 109 24.93 -10.31 -20.37
C ALA A 109 24.17 -9.01 -20.03
N ALA A 110 23.01 -8.75 -20.65
CA ALA A 110 22.13 -7.64 -20.30
C ALA A 110 21.60 -7.75 -18.86
N GLN A 111 21.16 -8.95 -18.49
CA GLN A 111 20.71 -9.30 -17.14
C GLN A 111 21.80 -9.02 -16.10
N GLU A 112 23.03 -9.48 -16.35
CA GLU A 112 24.17 -9.26 -15.45
C GLU A 112 24.49 -7.76 -15.29
N ARG A 113 24.60 -7.02 -16.41
CA ARG A 113 24.85 -5.56 -16.38
C ARG A 113 23.75 -4.81 -15.62
N ALA A 114 22.50 -5.19 -15.80
CA ALA A 114 21.38 -4.61 -15.08
C ALA A 114 21.44 -4.88 -13.57
N ALA A 115 21.79 -6.11 -13.15
CA ALA A 115 21.98 -6.46 -11.75
C ALA A 115 23.14 -5.67 -11.12
N ARG A 116 24.28 -5.55 -11.82
CA ARG A 116 25.42 -4.73 -11.39
C ARG A 116 25.07 -3.24 -11.27
N ALA A 117 24.30 -2.69 -12.21
CA ALA A 117 23.86 -1.30 -12.17
C ALA A 117 22.98 -1.01 -10.94
N ALA A 118 22.10 -1.94 -10.57
CA ALA A 118 21.30 -1.85 -9.35
C ALA A 118 22.16 -1.93 -8.09
N LEU A 119 23.10 -2.87 -8.03
CA LEU A 119 24.03 -3.00 -6.89
C LEU A 119 24.91 -1.75 -6.72
N GLY A 120 25.31 -1.08 -7.81
CA GLY A 120 26.05 0.18 -7.72
C GLY A 120 25.26 1.30 -7.05
N VAL A 121 23.94 1.31 -7.18
CA VAL A 121 23.07 2.24 -6.43
C VAL A 121 23.00 1.84 -4.96
N VAL A 122 22.85 0.55 -4.68
CA VAL A 122 22.81 0.02 -3.30
C VAL A 122 24.11 0.34 -2.56
N GLU A 123 25.27 0.12 -3.19
CA GLU A 123 26.58 0.42 -2.63
C GLU A 123 26.70 1.91 -2.26
N ARG A 124 26.34 2.81 -3.18
CA ARG A 124 26.49 4.26 -2.95
C ARG A 124 25.53 4.83 -1.92
N GLU A 125 24.31 4.29 -1.84
CA GLU A 125 23.22 4.97 -1.14
C GLU A 125 22.73 4.22 0.11
N ALA A 126 22.92 2.89 0.16
CA ALA A 126 22.27 2.02 1.13
C ALA A 126 23.24 1.21 2.02
N MET A 127 24.55 1.23 1.72
CA MET A 127 25.56 0.51 2.50
C MET A 127 26.09 1.35 3.65
N TRP A 128 25.64 1.01 4.86
CA TRP A 128 26.02 1.66 6.10
C TRP A 128 26.40 0.62 7.16
N ALA A 129 27.36 0.92 8.02
CA ALA A 129 27.63 0.15 9.24
C ALA A 129 27.42 1.01 10.49
N ARG A 130 27.19 0.35 11.64
CA ARG A 130 27.07 1.02 12.95
C ARG A 130 28.40 0.99 13.70
N ARG A 131 28.75 2.11 14.34
CA ARG A 131 29.95 2.30 15.19
C ARG A 131 29.60 2.93 16.55
N GLY A 132 30.47 2.73 17.54
CA GLY A 132 30.40 3.37 18.87
C GLY A 132 29.52 2.63 19.91
N LYS A 133 29.56 3.10 21.17
CA LYS A 133 28.75 2.55 22.28
C LYS A 133 27.26 2.71 21.96
N GLY A 134 26.53 1.60 21.85
CA GLY A 134 25.12 1.60 21.44
C GLY A 134 24.87 1.64 19.92
N GLY A 135 25.92 1.68 19.08
CA GLY A 135 25.78 1.61 17.62
C GLY A 135 25.11 2.84 16.97
N LEU A 136 25.24 4.01 17.59
CA LEU A 136 24.53 5.24 17.20
C LEU A 136 25.20 6.02 16.05
N THR A 137 26.45 5.71 15.72
CA THR A 137 27.14 6.38 14.61
C THR A 137 27.04 5.53 13.35
N LEU A 138 26.47 6.09 12.28
CA LEU A 138 26.43 5.47 10.96
C LEU A 138 27.63 5.93 10.14
N GLU A 139 28.25 5.01 9.41
CA GLU A 139 29.30 5.32 8.44
C GLU A 139 29.07 4.51 7.16
N PRO A 140 29.39 5.07 5.97
CA PRO A 140 29.30 4.34 4.72
C PRO A 140 30.36 3.23 4.68
N VAL A 141 30.02 2.10 4.07
CA VAL A 141 30.91 0.93 3.94
C VAL A 141 30.79 0.30 2.56
N ALA A 142 31.78 -0.51 2.17
CA ALA A 142 31.80 -1.21 0.90
C ALA A 142 30.70 -2.29 0.79
N LEU A 143 30.32 -2.62 -0.45
CA LEU A 143 29.44 -3.75 -0.75
C LEU A 143 30.26 -4.93 -1.28
N SER A 144 30.08 -6.10 -0.67
CA SER A 144 30.58 -7.38 -1.20
C SER A 144 29.42 -8.35 -1.41
N ALA A 145 29.27 -8.85 -2.63
CA ALA A 145 28.22 -9.82 -2.96
C ALA A 145 28.69 -10.88 -3.95
N ALA A 146 28.13 -12.08 -3.85
CA ALA A 146 28.27 -13.12 -4.87
C ALA A 146 27.01 -13.14 -5.75
N LEU A 147 27.19 -13.14 -7.07
CA LEU A 147 26.12 -13.11 -8.06
C LEU A 147 25.99 -14.49 -8.69
N PHE A 148 24.83 -15.14 -8.52
CA PHE A 148 24.52 -16.43 -9.13
C PHE A 148 23.34 -16.29 -10.08
N GLN A 149 23.53 -16.59 -11.37
CA GLN A 149 22.49 -16.47 -12.37
C GLN A 149 21.85 -17.83 -12.66
N HIS A 150 20.52 -17.85 -12.68
CA HIS A 150 19.71 -19.03 -12.92
C HIS A 150 18.66 -18.77 -14.00
N GLY A 151 18.19 -19.84 -14.64
CA GLY A 151 17.32 -19.77 -15.83
C GLY A 151 15.95 -20.43 -15.68
N GLU A 152 15.66 -21.07 -14.55
CA GLU A 152 14.47 -21.90 -14.39
C GLU A 152 13.86 -21.69 -13.00
N SER A 153 12.53 -21.74 -12.95
CA SER A 153 11.78 -21.79 -11.70
C SER A 153 11.49 -23.22 -11.28
N ARG A 154 10.98 -23.42 -10.06
CA ARG A 154 10.61 -24.76 -9.62
C ARG A 154 9.43 -25.29 -10.45
N PRO A 155 9.36 -26.62 -10.69
CA PRO A 155 8.23 -27.21 -11.37
C PRO A 155 6.89 -26.87 -10.73
N ALA A 156 5.90 -26.52 -11.56
CA ALA A 156 4.53 -26.23 -11.17
C ALA A 156 3.54 -26.82 -12.19
N GLU A 157 2.31 -27.09 -11.75
CA GLU A 157 1.23 -27.53 -12.63
C GLU A 157 0.67 -26.34 -13.43
N HIS A 158 0.57 -26.52 -14.74
CA HIS A 158 0.08 -25.52 -15.68
C HIS A 158 -1.41 -25.75 -16.00
N ASP A 159 -2.08 -24.73 -16.56
CA ASP A 159 -3.52 -24.76 -16.88
C ASP A 159 -3.93 -25.87 -17.87
N ASP A 160 -2.99 -26.52 -18.57
CA ASP A 160 -3.22 -27.67 -19.45
C ASP A 160 -2.81 -29.03 -18.84
N GLY A 161 -2.53 -29.06 -17.53
CA GLY A 161 -2.18 -30.25 -16.75
C GLY A 161 -0.70 -30.68 -16.87
N ARG A 162 0.14 -29.92 -17.59
CA ARG A 162 1.59 -30.20 -17.68
C ARG A 162 2.30 -29.75 -16.40
N VAL A 163 3.32 -30.48 -15.98
CA VAL A 163 4.15 -30.14 -14.80
C VAL A 163 5.61 -30.01 -15.22
N PHE A 164 6.15 -28.79 -15.20
CA PHE A 164 7.55 -28.49 -15.48
C PHE A 164 7.93 -27.12 -14.89
N GLY A 165 9.23 -26.79 -14.82
CA GLY A 165 9.70 -25.49 -14.34
C GLY A 165 9.58 -24.41 -15.40
N ASP A 166 8.96 -23.27 -15.08
CA ASP A 166 8.89 -22.15 -16.05
C ASP A 166 10.28 -21.59 -16.35
N PRO A 167 10.53 -21.11 -17.59
CA PRO A 167 11.67 -20.24 -17.86
C PRO A 167 11.67 -19.07 -16.88
N ASN A 168 12.73 -18.88 -16.11
CA ASN A 168 12.87 -17.78 -15.14
C ASN A 168 14.31 -17.26 -15.10
N LEU A 169 14.63 -16.22 -15.88
CA LEU A 169 15.96 -15.62 -15.87
C LEU A 169 16.07 -14.69 -14.65
N HIS A 170 16.96 -15.01 -13.73
CA HIS A 170 17.15 -14.23 -12.51
C HIS A 170 18.56 -14.34 -11.95
N THR A 171 18.95 -13.34 -11.15
CA THR A 171 20.25 -13.27 -10.49
C THR A 171 20.06 -13.16 -8.99
N HIS A 172 20.59 -14.12 -8.24
CA HIS A 172 20.73 -14.04 -6.78
C HIS A 172 21.99 -13.22 -6.46
N ALA A 173 21.80 -12.00 -5.96
CA ALA A 173 22.90 -11.20 -5.41
C ALA A 173 22.97 -11.42 -3.88
N VAL A 174 23.87 -12.30 -3.47
CA VAL A 174 24.08 -12.67 -2.07
C VAL A 174 25.04 -11.67 -1.43
N ILE A 175 24.49 -10.62 -0.82
CA ILE A 175 25.22 -9.55 -0.13
C ILE A 175 25.67 -10.05 1.24
N LEU A 176 26.99 -10.11 1.46
CA LEU A 176 27.56 -10.52 2.73
C LEU A 176 27.17 -9.54 3.84
N ASN A 177 26.75 -10.04 5.01
CA ASN A 177 26.42 -9.20 6.16
C ASN A 177 27.69 -8.81 6.94
N LEU A 178 28.69 -8.31 6.20
CA LEU A 178 30.03 -7.98 6.64
C LEU A 178 30.55 -6.84 5.78
N ALA A 179 31.20 -5.86 6.40
CA ALA A 179 31.97 -4.86 5.70
C ALA A 179 33.10 -4.33 6.58
N THR A 180 34.21 -3.97 5.96
CA THR A 180 35.31 -3.27 6.64
C THR A 180 34.91 -1.82 6.92
N ARG A 181 35.08 -1.41 8.18
CA ARG A 181 34.78 -0.06 8.68
C ARG A 181 35.98 0.87 8.49
N GLY A 182 35.75 2.17 8.67
CA GLY A 182 36.80 3.19 8.52
C GLY A 182 37.99 3.04 9.49
N ASP A 183 37.83 2.29 10.58
CA ASP A 183 38.90 1.98 11.56
C ASP A 183 39.63 0.66 11.28
N GLY A 184 39.32 -0.01 10.15
CA GLY A 184 39.88 -1.30 9.77
C GLY A 184 39.26 -2.51 10.48
N THR A 185 38.31 -2.30 11.39
CA THR A 185 37.54 -3.41 11.99
C THR A 185 36.42 -3.87 11.05
N VAL A 186 36.00 -5.13 11.16
CA VAL A 186 34.88 -5.66 10.37
C VAL A 186 33.60 -5.63 11.20
N GLY A 187 32.49 -5.23 10.57
CA GLY A 187 31.20 -5.15 11.21
C GLY A 187 30.04 -5.60 10.32
N ALA A 188 28.91 -5.88 10.95
CA ALA A 188 27.66 -6.14 10.23
C ALA A 188 27.11 -4.85 9.59
N ILE A 189 26.43 -5.02 8.46
CA ILE A 189 25.81 -3.93 7.69
C ILE A 189 24.44 -3.56 8.27
N HIS A 190 23.99 -2.33 8.01
CA HIS A 190 22.73 -1.80 8.50
C HIS A 190 21.55 -2.31 7.67
N SER A 191 21.15 -3.54 7.95
CA SER A 191 20.12 -4.29 7.21
C SER A 191 18.81 -3.54 6.95
N LYS A 192 18.36 -2.67 7.87
CA LYS A 192 17.14 -1.88 7.67
C LYS A 192 17.26 -0.84 6.55
N ILE A 193 18.38 -0.11 6.46
CA ILE A 193 18.56 0.91 5.41
C ILE A 193 18.61 0.19 4.07
N LEU A 194 19.46 -0.82 4.01
CA LEU A 194 19.65 -1.68 2.86
C LEU A 194 18.32 -2.28 2.34
N ARG A 195 17.51 -2.90 3.22
CA ARG A 195 16.19 -3.44 2.86
C ARG A 195 15.23 -2.36 2.36
N ASP A 196 15.24 -1.18 2.96
CA ASP A 196 14.31 -0.13 2.57
C ASP A 196 14.62 0.44 1.16
N TRP A 197 15.86 0.31 0.68
CA TRP A 197 16.28 0.66 -0.68
C TRP A 197 15.87 -0.35 -1.76
N LYS A 198 15.29 -1.50 -1.40
CA LYS A 198 14.95 -2.57 -2.36
C LYS A 198 14.10 -2.11 -3.54
N MET A 199 13.15 -1.19 -3.32
CA MET A 199 12.25 -0.73 -4.38
C MET A 199 12.98 0.19 -5.36
N ALA A 200 13.95 0.96 -4.89
CA ALA A 200 14.80 1.80 -5.73
C ALA A 200 15.81 0.95 -6.52
N ALA A 201 16.40 -0.05 -5.87
CA ALA A 201 17.29 -1.01 -6.53
C ALA A 201 16.59 -1.78 -7.66
N GLY A 202 15.37 -2.28 -7.40
CA GLY A 202 14.58 -2.94 -8.43
C GLY A 202 14.20 -2.02 -9.60
N ALA A 203 13.80 -0.77 -9.31
CA ALA A 203 13.48 0.19 -10.37
C ALA A 203 14.72 0.52 -11.22
N GLN A 204 15.89 0.63 -10.60
CA GLN A 204 17.17 0.80 -11.30
C GLN A 204 17.50 -0.41 -12.17
N TYR A 205 17.29 -1.63 -11.65
CA TYR A 205 17.48 -2.86 -12.41
C TYR A 205 16.60 -2.89 -13.65
N HIS A 206 15.30 -2.56 -13.54
CA HIS A 206 14.42 -2.50 -14.71
C HIS A 206 14.81 -1.41 -15.70
N ALA A 207 15.22 -0.22 -15.23
CA ALA A 207 15.72 0.83 -16.10
C ALA A 207 16.95 0.37 -16.91
N ALA A 208 17.90 -0.30 -16.24
CA ALA A 208 19.10 -0.82 -16.88
C ALA A 208 18.77 -1.96 -17.86
N LEU A 209 17.96 -2.94 -17.44
CA LEU A 209 17.57 -4.05 -18.30
C LEU A 209 16.77 -3.57 -19.53
N ALA A 210 15.84 -2.63 -19.35
CA ALA A 210 15.10 -2.03 -20.46
C ALA A 210 16.04 -1.36 -21.46
N HIS A 211 16.99 -0.54 -20.98
CA HIS A 211 17.97 0.12 -21.84
C HIS A 211 18.82 -0.88 -22.64
N GLU A 212 19.33 -1.92 -21.97
CA GLU A 212 20.13 -2.97 -22.62
C GLU A 212 19.33 -3.70 -23.70
N LEU A 213 18.08 -4.07 -23.40
CA LEU A 213 17.20 -4.74 -24.37
C LEU A 213 16.81 -3.82 -25.54
N GLU A 214 16.56 -2.54 -25.28
CA GLU A 214 16.32 -1.54 -26.34
C GLU A 214 17.55 -1.44 -27.25
N ALA A 215 18.77 -1.43 -26.70
CA ALA A 215 19.99 -1.42 -27.50
C ALA A 215 20.14 -2.65 -28.41
N PHE A 216 19.53 -3.79 -28.05
CA PHE A 216 19.48 -5.00 -28.87
C PHE A 216 18.29 -5.04 -29.85
N GLY A 217 17.44 -4.00 -29.87
CA GLY A 217 16.32 -3.87 -30.82
C GLY A 217 14.97 -4.36 -30.30
N PHE A 218 14.87 -4.72 -29.01
CA PHE A 218 13.59 -5.02 -28.38
C PHE A 218 12.80 -3.72 -28.10
N SER A 219 11.47 -3.79 -28.17
CA SER A 219 10.60 -2.68 -27.79
C SER A 219 9.96 -2.92 -26.43
N ILE A 220 9.98 -1.90 -25.57
CA ILE A 220 9.40 -1.93 -24.22
C ILE A 220 7.92 -1.52 -24.27
N ASP A 221 7.07 -2.25 -23.57
CA ASP A 221 5.63 -2.04 -23.49
C ASP A 221 5.10 -2.33 -22.06
N ARG A 222 3.81 -2.08 -21.81
CA ARG A 222 3.13 -2.37 -20.53
C ARG A 222 3.90 -1.87 -19.31
N ILE A 223 4.47 -0.67 -19.42
CA ILE A 223 5.24 -0.05 -18.34
C ILE A 223 4.29 0.21 -17.16
N GLY A 224 4.57 -0.47 -16.06
CA GLY A 224 3.82 -0.41 -14.82
C GLY A 224 4.56 0.36 -13.72
N TYR A 225 4.07 0.19 -12.49
CA TYR A 225 4.60 0.88 -11.33
C TYR A 225 6.05 0.46 -11.01
N ASN A 226 6.87 1.41 -10.52
CA ASN A 226 8.31 1.22 -10.30
C ASN A 226 9.10 0.81 -11.56
N GLY A 227 8.57 1.07 -12.76
CA GLY A 227 9.26 0.75 -14.01
C GLY A 227 9.24 -0.74 -14.37
N THR A 228 8.35 -1.56 -13.79
CA THR A 228 8.09 -2.91 -14.32
C THR A 228 7.65 -2.80 -15.78
N PHE A 229 8.05 -3.72 -16.65
CA PHE A 229 7.68 -3.66 -18.07
C PHE A 229 7.55 -5.07 -18.65
N GLU A 230 6.94 -5.17 -19.83
CA GLU A 230 7.00 -6.37 -20.67
C GLU A 230 7.46 -5.96 -22.08
N LEU A 231 7.93 -6.92 -22.89
CA LEU A 231 8.35 -6.70 -24.27
C LEU A 231 7.13 -6.62 -25.19
N ALA A 232 7.12 -5.67 -26.11
CA ALA A 232 6.08 -5.56 -27.13
C ALA A 232 6.04 -6.82 -28.00
N GLY A 233 4.84 -7.34 -28.29
CA GLY A 233 4.66 -8.52 -29.15
C GLY A 233 4.57 -9.86 -28.42
N VAL A 234 4.84 -9.90 -27.11
CA VAL A 234 4.54 -11.08 -26.27
C VAL A 234 3.10 -10.98 -25.77
N SER A 235 2.29 -12.03 -25.96
CA SER A 235 0.88 -12.04 -25.56
C SER A 235 0.71 -12.24 -24.05
N ASP A 236 -0.31 -11.63 -23.46
CA ASP A 236 -0.64 -11.81 -22.04
C ASP A 236 -1.03 -13.26 -21.73
N ASP A 237 -1.58 -13.99 -22.72
CA ASP A 237 -1.90 -15.40 -22.58
C ASP A 237 -0.67 -16.28 -22.38
N LEU A 238 0.38 -16.02 -23.17
CA LEU A 238 1.65 -16.73 -23.04
C LEU A 238 2.34 -16.40 -21.72
N ILE A 239 2.30 -15.13 -21.28
CA ILE A 239 2.83 -14.69 -19.99
C ILE A 239 2.11 -15.39 -18.83
N ARG A 240 0.78 -15.47 -18.87
CA ARG A 240 -0.02 -16.18 -17.85
C ARG A 240 0.33 -17.65 -17.78
N TYR A 241 0.43 -18.31 -18.94
CA TYR A 241 0.74 -19.74 -19.00
C TYR A 241 2.10 -20.07 -18.39
N PHE A 242 3.16 -19.37 -18.80
CA PHE A 242 4.52 -19.55 -18.27
C PHE A 242 4.75 -18.82 -16.94
N SER A 243 3.69 -18.59 -16.18
CA SER A 243 3.75 -18.05 -14.82
C SER A 243 3.05 -18.99 -13.83
N ALA A 244 3.03 -20.29 -14.12
CA ALA A 244 2.35 -21.32 -13.34
C ALA A 244 2.79 -21.29 -11.87
N ARG A 245 4.11 -21.24 -11.59
CA ARG A 245 4.59 -21.20 -10.20
C ARG A 245 4.22 -19.88 -9.50
N ARG A 246 4.20 -18.76 -10.23
CA ARG A 246 3.76 -17.48 -9.67
C ARG A 246 2.28 -17.54 -9.33
N LYS A 247 1.46 -18.09 -10.23
CA LYS A 247 0.03 -18.30 -10.05
C LYS A 247 -0.23 -19.22 -8.86
N GLU A 248 0.48 -20.34 -8.75
CA GLU A 248 0.40 -21.25 -7.59
C GLU A 248 0.76 -20.52 -6.29
N ILE A 249 1.83 -19.72 -6.27
CA ILE A 249 2.18 -18.90 -5.09
C ILE A 249 1.11 -17.84 -4.82
N GLU A 250 0.57 -17.18 -5.83
CA GLU A 250 -0.49 -16.17 -5.69
C GLU A 250 -1.79 -16.79 -5.19
N ASP A 251 -2.13 -17.99 -5.67
CA ASP A 251 -3.28 -18.78 -5.25
C ASP A 251 -3.06 -19.29 -3.82
N GLU A 252 -1.90 -19.86 -3.48
CA GLU A 252 -1.52 -20.23 -2.12
C GLU A 252 -1.54 -19.02 -1.18
N LEU A 253 -1.00 -17.87 -1.61
CA LEU A 253 -1.04 -16.62 -0.84
C LEU A 253 -2.45 -16.06 -0.73
N ALA A 254 -3.31 -16.26 -1.73
CA ALA A 254 -4.71 -15.85 -1.70
C ALA A 254 -5.54 -16.80 -0.82
N GLU A 255 -5.22 -18.09 -0.80
CA GLU A 255 -5.82 -19.11 0.06
C GLU A 255 -5.39 -18.93 1.51
N HIS A 256 -4.10 -18.66 1.74
CA HIS A 256 -3.53 -18.34 3.04
C HIS A 256 -3.63 -16.84 3.38
N GLN A 257 -4.25 -16.04 2.51
CA GLN A 257 -4.44 -14.58 2.55
C GLN A 257 -3.24 -13.82 3.14
N THR A 258 -2.04 -14.24 2.78
CA THR A 258 -0.80 -13.65 3.28
C THR A 258 -0.26 -12.64 2.27
N THR A 259 0.32 -11.54 2.75
CA THR A 259 0.89 -10.53 1.85
C THR A 259 2.11 -11.06 1.10
N SER A 260 2.43 -10.49 -0.07
CA SER A 260 3.64 -10.79 -0.86
C SER A 260 4.96 -10.72 -0.07
N ARG A 261 4.95 -10.07 1.10
CA ARG A 261 6.07 -9.94 2.03
C ARG A 261 6.46 -11.24 2.72
N SER A 262 5.58 -12.25 2.79
CA SER A 262 5.89 -13.60 3.31
C SER A 262 6.10 -14.64 2.22
N ALA A 263 5.88 -14.28 0.94
CA ALA A 263 5.96 -15.21 -0.20
C ALA A 263 7.30 -15.95 -0.24
N ALA A 264 8.39 -15.25 0.05
CA ALA A 264 9.72 -15.83 0.03
C ALA A 264 10.05 -16.70 1.26
N ALA A 265 9.54 -16.35 2.44
CA ALA A 265 9.67 -17.17 3.65
C ALA A 265 8.81 -18.45 3.55
N LEU A 266 7.62 -18.35 2.96
CA LEU A 266 6.75 -19.49 2.66
C LEU A 266 7.38 -20.38 1.56
N ALA A 267 7.89 -19.79 0.47
CA ALA A 267 8.63 -20.51 -0.57
C ALA A 267 9.88 -21.23 -0.02
N SER A 268 10.58 -20.61 0.94
CA SER A 268 11.75 -21.20 1.63
C SER A 268 11.36 -22.26 2.67
N ALA A 269 10.23 -22.11 3.36
CA ALA A 269 9.72 -23.10 4.31
C ALA A 269 9.17 -24.34 3.61
N ILE A 270 8.39 -24.15 2.54
CA ILE A 270 7.88 -25.25 1.68
C ILE A 270 9.04 -25.95 0.98
N SER A 271 10.12 -25.23 0.63
CA SER A 271 11.37 -25.81 0.12
C SER A 271 12.03 -26.85 1.04
N ARG A 272 11.72 -26.87 2.34
CA ARG A 272 12.21 -27.91 3.25
C ARG A 272 11.30 -29.14 3.30
N ALA A 273 10.01 -29.00 2.96
CA ALA A 273 9.00 -30.04 3.12
C ALA A 273 8.88 -30.97 1.89
N THR A 274 9.06 -30.47 0.67
CA THR A 274 8.95 -31.28 -0.56
C THR A 274 10.32 -31.72 -1.05
N ARG A 275 10.97 -32.57 -0.26
CA ARG A 275 12.20 -33.26 -0.64
C ARG A 275 11.89 -34.68 -1.15
N GLU A 276 10.87 -34.82 -1.99
CA GLU A 276 10.48 -36.12 -2.57
C GLU A 276 9.76 -35.90 -3.91
N ALA A 277 10.55 -35.63 -4.95
CA ALA A 277 10.18 -35.92 -6.33
C ALA A 277 11.49 -36.13 -7.11
N LYS A 278 12.05 -37.33 -6.96
CA LYS A 278 13.10 -37.88 -7.82
C LYS A 278 12.45 -38.98 -8.68
N SER A 279 12.53 -38.80 -10.00
CA SER A 279 12.31 -39.75 -11.13
C SER A 279 11.38 -39.08 -12.14
N ASP A 280 11.73 -38.79 -13.39
CA ASP A 280 12.62 -39.46 -14.33
C ASP A 280 13.51 -38.43 -15.04
N ALA A 281 14.83 -38.66 -15.08
CA ALA A 281 15.72 -37.97 -16.00
C ALA A 281 15.49 -38.55 -17.41
N GLY A 282 14.39 -38.14 -18.03
CA GLY A 282 14.14 -38.39 -19.45
C GLY A 282 15.03 -37.52 -20.31
N THR A 283 15.50 -38.08 -21.42
CA THR A 283 16.45 -37.61 -22.45
C THR A 283 16.20 -36.23 -23.09
N ARG A 284 15.33 -35.37 -22.53
CA ARG A 284 14.90 -34.09 -23.13
C ARG A 284 15.43 -32.90 -22.34
N SER A 285 15.93 -31.88 -23.04
CA SER A 285 16.35 -30.63 -22.43
C SER A 285 15.14 -29.80 -21.96
N ARG A 286 15.33 -28.94 -20.96
CA ARG A 286 14.27 -28.01 -20.50
C ARG A 286 13.81 -27.08 -21.63
N GLU A 287 14.72 -26.68 -22.51
CA GLU A 287 14.43 -25.85 -23.67
C GLU A 287 13.47 -26.55 -24.65
N GLU A 288 13.59 -27.87 -24.84
CA GLU A 288 12.64 -28.65 -25.65
C GLU A 288 11.23 -28.67 -25.04
N ILE A 289 11.12 -28.83 -23.72
CA ILE A 289 9.84 -28.83 -23.01
C ILE A 289 9.14 -27.48 -23.18
N TRP A 290 9.87 -26.39 -22.97
CA TRP A 290 9.34 -25.04 -23.13
C TRP A 290 8.90 -24.76 -24.57
N ALA A 291 9.72 -25.16 -25.55
CA ALA A 291 9.41 -24.96 -26.97
C ALA A 291 8.15 -25.73 -27.38
N GLU A 292 7.97 -26.96 -26.91
CA GLU A 292 6.77 -27.77 -27.19
C GLU A 292 5.51 -27.12 -26.59
N ALA A 293 5.59 -26.69 -25.33
CA ALA A 293 4.45 -26.08 -24.63
C ALA A 293 4.03 -24.74 -25.25
N ALA A 294 4.99 -23.94 -25.73
CA ALA A 294 4.71 -22.71 -26.45
C ALA A 294 4.20 -22.96 -27.89
N ALA A 295 4.74 -23.96 -28.60
CA ALA A 295 4.26 -24.34 -29.94
C ALA A 295 2.81 -24.82 -29.92
N ALA A 296 2.40 -25.56 -28.88
CA ALA A 296 1.01 -25.97 -28.65
C ALA A 296 0.04 -24.78 -28.53
N ARG A 297 0.55 -23.57 -28.25
CA ARG A 297 -0.20 -22.31 -28.16
C ARG A 297 -0.05 -21.42 -29.40
N GLY A 298 0.44 -21.97 -30.50
CA GLY A 298 0.58 -21.26 -31.77
C GLY A 298 1.80 -20.35 -31.86
N VAL A 299 2.78 -20.49 -30.96
CA VAL A 299 4.01 -19.70 -30.99
C VAL A 299 5.00 -20.31 -31.98
N ALA A 300 5.45 -19.51 -32.97
CA ALA A 300 6.51 -19.91 -33.89
C ALA A 300 7.90 -19.74 -33.24
N ILE A 301 8.36 -20.75 -32.51
CA ILE A 301 9.59 -20.70 -31.67
C ILE A 301 10.82 -20.21 -32.45
N ALA A 302 11.08 -20.77 -33.62
CA ALA A 302 12.28 -20.47 -34.41
C ALA A 302 12.42 -18.99 -34.83
N SER A 303 11.31 -18.25 -34.91
CA SER A 303 11.29 -16.84 -35.26
C SER A 303 10.78 -15.95 -34.12
N PHE A 304 10.46 -16.51 -32.95
CA PHE A 304 9.82 -15.77 -31.86
C PHE A 304 10.67 -14.58 -31.42
N THR A 305 11.88 -14.85 -30.95
CA THR A 305 12.78 -13.81 -30.44
C THR A 305 13.20 -12.84 -31.54
N GLU A 306 13.41 -13.32 -32.77
CA GLU A 306 13.74 -12.46 -33.92
C GLU A 306 12.58 -11.55 -34.34
N ASN A 307 11.33 -12.00 -34.23
CA ASN A 307 10.18 -11.15 -34.49
C ASN A 307 10.02 -10.03 -33.45
N LEU A 308 10.52 -10.24 -32.22
CA LEU A 308 10.51 -9.25 -31.14
C LEU A 308 11.62 -8.19 -31.30
N CYS A 309 12.80 -8.54 -31.82
CA CYS A 309 13.79 -7.51 -32.18
C CYS A 309 13.54 -7.00 -33.59
N ARG A 310 13.20 -5.71 -33.71
CA ARG A 310 13.24 -5.05 -35.00
C ARG A 310 13.98 -3.73 -34.87
N GLN A 311 15.08 -3.59 -35.62
CA GLN A 311 15.98 -2.44 -35.53
C GLN A 311 15.33 -1.12 -35.98
N ASP A 312 14.29 -1.17 -36.81
CA ASP A 312 13.50 0.00 -37.23
C ASP A 312 12.68 0.62 -36.08
N ARG A 313 12.58 -0.07 -34.94
CA ARG A 313 11.88 0.41 -33.73
C ARG A 313 12.80 1.03 -32.68
N LEU A 314 14.10 1.16 -32.99
CA LEU A 314 15.03 1.86 -32.10
C LEU A 314 14.59 3.31 -31.96
N ARG A 315 14.30 3.72 -30.71
CA ARG A 315 13.96 5.11 -30.41
C ARG A 315 15.21 5.97 -30.58
N ASP A 316 15.09 7.05 -31.34
CA ASP A 316 16.18 8.00 -31.48
C ASP A 316 16.43 8.75 -30.15
N LEU A 317 17.65 9.25 -29.98
CA LEU A 317 18.07 9.92 -28.74
C LEU A 317 17.20 11.14 -28.40
N GLU A 318 16.79 11.92 -29.40
CA GLU A 318 15.99 13.13 -29.19
C GLU A 318 14.57 12.79 -28.69
N SER A 319 13.95 11.77 -29.28
CA SER A 319 12.67 11.22 -28.82
C SER A 319 12.76 10.63 -27.41
N GLY A 320 13.90 10.03 -27.04
CA GLY A 320 14.18 9.56 -25.68
C GLY A 320 14.27 10.70 -24.67
N GLU A 321 15.06 11.74 -24.97
CA GLU A 321 15.22 12.93 -24.11
C GLU A 321 13.90 13.69 -23.93
N ARG A 322 13.10 13.84 -24.99
CA ARG A 322 11.78 14.49 -24.91
C ARG A 322 10.83 13.74 -23.98
N LEU A 323 10.77 12.41 -24.09
CA LEU A 323 9.94 11.58 -23.22
C LEU A 323 10.40 11.64 -21.77
N LEU A 324 11.71 11.61 -21.53
CA LEU A 324 12.27 11.76 -20.19
C LEU A 324 11.91 13.12 -19.59
N ALA A 325 12.06 14.21 -20.35
CA ALA A 325 11.74 15.56 -19.90
C ALA A 325 10.25 15.71 -19.55
N GLU A 326 9.36 15.17 -20.38
CA GLU A 326 7.91 15.14 -20.12
C GLU A 326 7.61 14.43 -18.79
N ARG A 327 8.12 13.21 -18.60
CA ARG A 327 7.89 12.42 -17.37
C ARG A 327 8.52 13.06 -16.12
N LEU A 328 9.74 13.61 -16.23
CA LEU A 328 10.40 14.30 -15.13
C LEU A 328 9.65 15.57 -14.70
N SER A 329 8.95 16.24 -15.62
CA SER A 329 8.15 17.43 -15.30
C SER A 329 6.92 17.13 -14.45
N ALA A 330 6.33 15.93 -14.60
CA ALA A 330 5.19 15.47 -13.81
C ALA A 330 5.60 14.89 -12.44
N LEU A 331 6.85 14.40 -12.34
CA LEU A 331 7.38 13.67 -11.18
C LEU A 331 7.18 14.37 -9.82
N PRO A 332 7.40 15.70 -9.67
CA PRO A 332 7.18 16.39 -8.39
C PRO A 332 5.73 16.24 -7.88
N GLY A 333 4.75 16.35 -8.79
CA GLY A 333 3.34 16.18 -8.46
C GLY A 333 3.03 14.74 -8.02
N GLU A 334 3.53 13.75 -8.76
CA GLU A 334 3.36 12.32 -8.44
C GLU A 334 3.98 11.94 -7.09
N LEU A 335 5.20 12.42 -6.81
CA LEU A 335 5.89 12.16 -5.54
C LEU A 335 5.14 12.70 -4.33
N THR A 336 4.38 13.78 -4.54
CA THR A 336 3.60 14.45 -3.50
C THR A 336 2.09 14.23 -3.62
N GLU A 337 1.64 13.26 -4.41
CA GLU A 337 0.20 12.98 -4.56
C GLU A 337 -0.41 12.47 -3.24
N THR A 338 0.26 11.50 -2.62
CA THR A 338 -0.23 10.79 -1.43
C THR A 338 0.57 11.09 -0.16
N ARG A 339 1.69 11.81 -0.24
CA ARG A 339 2.53 12.17 0.92
C ARG A 339 3.13 13.56 0.73
N SER A 340 3.27 14.34 1.80
CA SER A 340 3.92 15.65 1.70
C SER A 340 5.44 15.56 1.75
N VAL A 341 5.96 14.50 2.37
CA VAL A 341 7.39 14.29 2.61
C VAL A 341 7.79 12.93 2.06
N PHE A 342 8.91 12.89 1.34
CA PHE A 342 9.49 11.66 0.81
C PHE A 342 11.01 11.61 1.06
N GLU A 343 11.59 10.44 0.87
CA GLU A 343 13.00 10.18 1.12
C GLU A 343 13.82 10.12 -0.17
N ARG A 344 15.15 10.12 -0.06
CA ARG A 344 16.04 10.01 -1.23
C ARG A 344 15.76 8.74 -2.06
N ARG A 345 15.51 7.60 -1.40
CA ARG A 345 15.15 6.33 -2.05
C ARG A 345 13.87 6.42 -2.89
N ASP A 346 12.92 7.24 -2.45
CA ASP A 346 11.65 7.41 -3.16
C ASP A 346 11.83 8.20 -4.45
N LEU A 347 12.62 9.26 -4.38
CA LEU A 347 13.00 10.09 -5.53
C LEU A 347 13.83 9.25 -6.52
N PHE A 348 14.82 8.50 -6.04
CA PHE A 348 15.66 7.66 -6.88
C PHE A 348 14.84 6.59 -7.62
N ARG A 349 13.94 5.90 -6.90
CA ARG A 349 13.00 4.93 -7.47
C ARG A 349 12.12 5.56 -8.55
N ALA A 350 11.58 6.75 -8.30
CA ALA A 350 10.69 7.41 -9.23
C ALA A 350 11.44 7.85 -10.50
N VAL A 351 12.65 8.40 -10.37
CA VAL A 351 13.51 8.76 -11.50
C VAL A 351 13.93 7.52 -12.31
N ALA A 352 14.30 6.42 -11.65
CA ALA A 352 14.63 5.17 -12.34
C ALA A 352 13.42 4.63 -13.12
N ALA A 353 12.23 4.67 -12.52
CA ALA A 353 11.01 4.20 -13.17
C ALA A 353 10.66 4.99 -14.45
N VAL A 354 10.86 6.32 -14.47
CA VAL A 354 10.55 7.12 -15.66
C VAL A 354 11.53 6.93 -16.81
N LEU A 355 12.75 6.43 -16.55
CA LEU A 355 13.74 6.10 -17.57
C LEU A 355 13.38 4.84 -18.38
N VAL A 356 12.54 3.94 -17.83
CA VAL A 356 12.15 2.70 -18.52
C VAL A 356 11.43 3.02 -19.84
N GLY A 357 11.89 2.41 -20.93
CA GLY A 357 11.33 2.60 -22.28
C GLY A 357 11.66 3.94 -22.93
N THR A 358 12.63 4.69 -22.40
CA THR A 358 13.13 5.93 -23.02
C THR A 358 14.29 5.68 -23.99
N GLY A 359 14.89 4.48 -23.98
CA GLY A 359 16.14 4.19 -24.68
C GLY A 359 17.38 4.79 -24.02
N LEU A 360 17.25 5.54 -22.90
CA LEU A 360 18.37 6.23 -22.26
C LEU A 360 19.07 5.36 -21.20
N PRO A 361 20.40 5.51 -21.01
CA PRO A 361 21.15 4.73 -20.02
C PRO A 361 20.69 4.96 -18.58
N ALA A 362 20.64 3.89 -17.79
CA ALA A 362 20.17 3.90 -16.40
C ALA A 362 21.13 4.64 -15.45
N GLU A 363 22.39 4.88 -15.83
CA GLU A 363 23.35 5.70 -15.08
C GLU A 363 22.89 7.18 -15.01
N ARG A 364 21.94 7.59 -15.86
CA ARG A 364 21.31 8.90 -15.77
C ARG A 364 20.50 9.09 -14.49
N THR A 365 20.01 8.03 -13.84
CA THR A 365 19.15 8.18 -12.65
C THR A 365 19.74 9.11 -11.61
N GLY A 366 20.99 8.88 -11.19
CA GLY A 366 21.64 9.75 -10.19
C GLY A 366 21.80 11.19 -10.68
N ARG A 367 22.16 11.39 -11.95
CA ARG A 367 22.31 12.73 -12.54
C ARG A 367 20.99 13.50 -12.59
N GLU A 368 19.89 12.83 -12.91
CA GLU A 368 18.56 13.45 -12.95
C GLU A 368 18.02 13.73 -11.55
N VAL A 369 18.28 12.85 -10.58
CA VAL A 369 18.02 13.13 -9.14
C VAL A 369 18.73 14.42 -8.72
N ASP A 370 20.03 14.53 -9.00
CA ASP A 370 20.82 15.72 -8.64
C ASP A 370 20.41 16.97 -9.43
N ARG A 371 19.91 16.80 -10.67
CA ARG A 371 19.36 17.89 -11.48
C ARG A 371 18.06 18.41 -10.88
N LEU A 372 17.13 17.55 -10.46
CA LEU A 372 15.88 17.94 -9.82
C LEU A 372 16.13 18.68 -8.49
N LEU A 373 17.13 18.24 -7.72
CA LEU A 373 17.55 18.89 -6.48
C LEU A 373 18.18 20.26 -6.74
N ARG A 374 19.18 20.35 -7.64
CA ARG A 374 19.85 21.62 -7.96
C ARG A 374 18.93 22.62 -8.68
N GLY A 375 18.02 22.14 -9.50
CA GLY A 375 17.02 22.95 -10.20
C GLY A 375 15.88 23.43 -9.30
N GLY A 376 15.82 22.98 -8.04
CA GLY A 376 14.81 23.40 -7.07
C GLY A 376 13.43 22.80 -7.29
N ALA A 377 13.24 21.88 -8.25
CA ALA A 377 11.98 21.14 -8.41
C ALA A 377 11.69 20.26 -7.17
N ILE A 378 12.75 19.82 -6.48
CA ILE A 378 12.72 19.09 -5.22
C ILE A 378 13.65 19.79 -4.23
N VAL A 379 13.22 19.93 -2.97
CA VAL A 379 13.97 20.63 -1.93
C VAL A 379 14.16 19.74 -0.69
N GLU A 380 15.35 19.79 -0.08
CA GLU A 380 15.58 19.23 1.26
C GLU A 380 14.91 20.14 2.30
N ILE A 381 14.01 19.57 3.10
CA ILE A 381 13.21 20.32 4.09
C ILE A 381 13.64 20.04 5.53
N GLY A 382 14.52 19.05 5.73
CA GLY A 382 15.04 18.68 7.03
C GLY A 382 15.69 17.31 7.00
N ARG A 383 16.05 16.79 8.17
CA ARG A 383 16.66 15.47 8.35
C ARG A 383 15.93 14.68 9.42
N ASP A 384 15.95 13.37 9.31
CA ASP A 384 15.40 12.49 10.34
C ASP A 384 16.37 12.32 11.53
N PRO A 385 15.95 11.62 12.61
CA PRO A 385 16.78 11.46 13.80
C PRO A 385 18.12 10.74 13.58
N ILE A 386 18.27 9.97 12.49
CA ILE A 386 19.52 9.31 12.12
C ILE A 386 20.34 10.11 11.10
N GLY A 387 19.93 11.34 10.79
CA GLY A 387 20.65 12.30 9.96
C GLY A 387 20.40 12.19 8.46
N LEU A 388 19.45 11.35 8.02
CA LEU A 388 19.11 11.18 6.60
C LEU A 388 18.17 12.30 6.13
N PRO A 389 18.37 12.85 4.91
CA PRO A 389 17.60 13.97 4.40
C PRO A 389 16.14 13.59 4.06
N ARG A 390 15.25 14.56 4.29
CA ARG A 390 13.83 14.53 3.97
C ARG A 390 13.53 15.58 2.91
N TYR A 391 12.75 15.21 1.92
CA TYR A 391 12.49 16.04 0.74
C TYR A 391 11.00 16.31 0.56
N SER A 392 10.71 17.42 -0.13
CA SER A 392 9.39 17.75 -0.63
C SER A 392 9.50 18.60 -1.90
N THR A 393 8.36 19.02 -2.47
CA THR A 393 8.32 19.98 -3.57
C THR A 393 8.11 21.40 -3.03
N PRO A 394 8.61 22.44 -3.72
CA PRO A 394 8.31 23.82 -3.35
C PRO A 394 6.80 24.11 -3.31
N GLU A 395 6.05 23.53 -4.23
CA GLU A 395 4.58 23.63 -4.28
C GLU A 395 3.95 23.12 -2.98
N MET A 396 4.29 21.91 -2.54
CA MET A 396 3.74 21.32 -1.31
C MET A 396 4.14 22.13 -0.07
N VAL A 397 5.39 22.59 0.01
CA VAL A 397 5.85 23.46 1.11
C VAL A 397 5.07 24.77 1.15
N ALA A 398 4.80 25.38 -0.02
CA ALA A 398 4.01 26.60 -0.10
C ALA A 398 2.55 26.36 0.33
N ILE A 399 1.93 25.30 -0.19
CA ILE A 399 0.54 24.91 0.13
C ILE A 399 0.36 24.74 1.64
N GLU A 400 1.21 23.95 2.30
CA GLU A 400 1.03 23.71 3.73
C GLU A 400 1.30 24.94 4.59
N ARG A 401 2.25 25.81 4.19
CA ARG A 401 2.45 27.10 4.85
C ARG A 401 1.24 28.01 4.69
N GLN A 402 0.70 28.11 3.48
CA GLN A 402 -0.48 28.92 3.18
C GLN A 402 -1.72 28.42 3.93
N VAL A 403 -1.89 27.11 4.11
CA VAL A 403 -2.97 26.57 4.97
C VAL A 403 -2.90 27.14 6.37
N VAL A 404 -1.71 27.15 6.99
CA VAL A 404 -1.52 27.68 8.35
C VAL A 404 -1.70 29.21 8.40
N GLU A 405 -1.22 29.93 7.39
CA GLU A 405 -1.34 31.39 7.28
C GLU A 405 -2.80 31.82 7.09
N ILE A 406 -3.50 31.27 6.10
CA ILE A 406 -4.91 31.59 5.84
C ILE A 406 -5.78 31.22 7.04
N ALA A 407 -5.53 30.06 7.67
CA ALA A 407 -6.25 29.67 8.88
C ALA A 407 -6.07 30.68 10.02
N ARG A 408 -4.85 31.21 10.20
CA ARG A 408 -4.56 32.24 11.21
C ARG A 408 -5.30 33.55 10.88
N ASP A 409 -5.28 33.97 9.63
CA ASP A 409 -5.98 35.18 9.18
C ASP A 409 -7.49 35.06 9.40
N LEU A 410 -8.09 33.92 9.03
CA LEU A 410 -9.51 33.65 9.25
C LEU A 410 -9.88 33.56 10.75
N ALA A 411 -8.97 33.11 11.61
CA ALA A 411 -9.19 33.06 13.06
C ALA A 411 -9.14 34.46 13.71
N ALA A 412 -8.36 35.37 13.14
CA ALA A 412 -8.29 36.77 13.55
C ALA A 412 -9.44 37.61 12.96
N ASP A 413 -10.04 37.16 11.86
CA ASP A 413 -11.11 37.87 11.17
C ASP A 413 -12.48 37.63 11.83
N ALA A 414 -13.17 38.73 12.15
CA ALA A 414 -14.48 38.71 12.78
C ALA A 414 -15.61 38.79 11.74
N ARG A 415 -16.62 37.96 11.94
CA ARG A 415 -17.87 37.83 11.20
C ARG A 415 -19.04 37.87 12.18
N LYS A 416 -20.24 38.12 11.67
CA LYS A 416 -21.45 38.05 12.47
C LYS A 416 -21.72 36.57 12.85
N GLY A 417 -21.67 36.28 14.14
CA GLY A 417 -22.03 34.98 14.70
C GLY A 417 -23.54 34.81 14.86
N VAL A 418 -23.95 33.66 15.39
CA VAL A 418 -25.33 33.44 15.86
C VAL A 418 -25.49 34.09 17.24
N ASP A 419 -26.69 34.59 17.54
CA ASP A 419 -27.01 35.08 18.88
C ASP A 419 -26.80 33.98 19.94
N ARG A 420 -26.01 34.30 20.97
CA ARG A 420 -25.54 33.33 21.97
C ARG A 420 -26.69 32.75 22.78
N ASP A 421 -27.59 33.58 23.27
CA ASP A 421 -28.69 33.15 24.14
C ASP A 421 -29.71 32.31 23.37
N ALA A 422 -30.04 32.74 22.15
CA ALA A 422 -30.87 31.95 21.24
C ALA A 422 -30.24 30.60 20.92
N LEU A 423 -28.92 30.53 20.71
CA LEU A 423 -28.23 29.26 20.46
C LEU A 423 -28.25 28.33 21.68
N ILE A 424 -28.07 28.84 22.90
CA ILE A 424 -28.18 28.04 24.14
C ILE A 424 -29.58 27.42 24.24
N VAL A 425 -30.63 28.19 23.95
CA VAL A 425 -32.01 27.68 23.96
C VAL A 425 -32.19 26.56 22.93
N ARG A 426 -31.67 26.72 21.71
CA ARG A 426 -31.71 25.67 20.68
C ARG A 426 -30.93 24.42 21.09
N CYS A 427 -29.75 24.58 21.68
CA CYS A 427 -28.93 23.46 22.16
C CYS A 427 -29.67 22.65 23.23
N LYS A 428 -30.32 23.33 24.19
CA LYS A 428 -31.14 22.67 25.22
C LYS A 428 -32.35 21.95 24.61
N ALA A 429 -33.04 22.58 23.66
CA ALA A 429 -34.19 21.98 22.98
C ALA A 429 -33.80 20.72 22.18
N ALA A 430 -32.60 20.68 21.62
CA ALA A 430 -32.06 19.53 20.91
C ALA A 430 -31.39 18.49 21.83
N GLY A 431 -31.38 18.69 23.16
CA GLY A 431 -30.86 17.74 24.13
C GLY A 431 -29.32 17.60 24.13
N LEU A 432 -28.59 18.64 23.71
CA LEU A 432 -27.13 18.62 23.68
C LEU A 432 -26.57 18.57 25.11
N SER A 433 -25.49 17.80 25.28
CA SER A 433 -24.65 17.85 26.48
C SER A 433 -23.94 19.20 26.62
N LEU A 434 -23.36 19.47 27.80
CA LEU A 434 -22.58 20.70 28.03
C LEU A 434 -21.37 20.80 27.07
N GLU A 435 -20.64 19.70 26.85
CA GLU A 435 -19.52 19.67 25.90
C GLU A 435 -19.96 20.03 24.47
N GLN A 436 -21.08 19.46 24.02
CA GLN A 436 -21.63 19.76 22.69
C GLN A 436 -22.16 21.20 22.60
N GLN A 437 -22.79 21.71 23.65
CA GLN A 437 -23.25 23.10 23.72
C GLN A 437 -22.06 24.07 23.63
N ASP A 438 -20.99 23.82 24.38
CA ASP A 438 -19.79 24.66 24.36
C ASP A 438 -19.11 24.63 22.99
N ALA A 439 -19.03 23.45 22.36
CA ALA A 439 -18.57 23.33 20.98
C ALA A 439 -19.45 24.09 19.99
N ALA A 440 -20.77 24.03 20.14
CA ALA A 440 -21.70 24.78 19.30
C ALA A 440 -21.53 26.29 19.46
N LEU A 441 -21.33 26.77 20.69
CA LEU A 441 -21.12 28.18 21.00
C LEU A 441 -19.81 28.71 20.40
N VAL A 442 -18.71 27.95 20.47
CA VAL A 442 -17.44 28.32 19.85
C VAL A 442 -17.59 28.35 18.33
N ALA A 443 -18.17 27.31 17.74
CA ALA A 443 -18.32 27.20 16.29
C ALA A 443 -19.20 28.30 15.68
N ALA A 444 -20.30 28.65 16.36
CA ALA A 444 -21.21 29.70 15.95
C ALA A 444 -20.77 31.12 16.37
N GLY A 445 -19.58 31.25 16.97
CA GLY A 445 -18.99 32.51 17.37
C GLY A 445 -18.62 33.42 16.20
N SER A 446 -17.99 34.56 16.54
CA SER A 446 -17.65 35.61 15.57
C SER A 446 -16.44 35.30 14.69
N GLN A 447 -15.63 34.28 14.97
CA GLN A 447 -14.47 33.97 14.12
C GLN A 447 -14.89 33.45 12.74
N ALA A 448 -14.17 33.82 11.68
CA ALA A 448 -14.49 33.37 10.32
C ALA A 448 -14.19 31.88 10.09
N ILE A 449 -13.38 31.26 10.95
CA ILE A 449 -13.14 29.81 10.98
C ILE A 449 -13.36 29.26 12.38
N ALA A 450 -13.88 28.04 12.47
CA ALA A 450 -13.91 27.28 13.72
C ALA A 450 -13.69 25.78 13.45
N ILE A 451 -13.19 25.07 14.47
CA ILE A 451 -13.00 23.62 14.43
C ILE A 451 -13.84 22.99 15.54
N ILE A 452 -14.66 21.99 15.19
CA ILE A 452 -15.29 21.06 16.13
C ILE A 452 -14.57 19.72 15.99
N GLU A 453 -13.81 19.34 17.01
CA GLU A 453 -13.12 18.05 17.09
C GLU A 453 -13.92 17.10 17.99
N GLY A 454 -14.52 16.07 17.42
CA GLY A 454 -15.40 15.16 18.16
C GLY A 454 -14.98 13.71 18.03
N ALA A 455 -14.99 12.97 19.13
CA ALA A 455 -14.74 11.52 19.12
C ALA A 455 -15.74 10.77 18.20
N PRO A 456 -15.44 9.54 17.76
CA PRO A 456 -16.37 8.73 16.98
C PRO A 456 -17.66 8.53 17.76
N GLY A 457 -18.78 8.91 17.16
CA GLY A 457 -20.08 8.75 17.82
C GLY A 457 -20.36 9.74 18.95
N SER A 458 -19.66 10.87 19.01
CA SER A 458 -19.93 11.97 19.95
C SER A 458 -21.13 12.86 19.59
N GLY A 459 -21.90 12.51 18.55
CA GLY A 459 -23.05 13.31 18.11
C GLY A 459 -22.67 14.60 17.36
N LYS A 460 -21.64 14.57 16.52
CA LYS A 460 -21.18 15.72 15.71
C LYS A 460 -22.31 16.34 14.87
N THR A 461 -23.09 15.53 14.14
CA THR A 461 -24.23 16.02 13.36
C THR A 461 -25.33 16.61 14.25
N THR A 462 -25.60 15.99 15.40
CA THR A 462 -26.54 16.53 16.40
C THR A 462 -26.07 17.90 16.94
N THR A 463 -24.76 18.07 17.10
CA THR A 463 -24.13 19.34 17.51
C THR A 463 -24.25 20.41 16.43
N LEU A 464 -24.16 20.02 15.16
CA LEU A 464 -24.30 20.92 14.01
C LEU A 464 -25.72 21.44 13.81
N ALA A 465 -26.76 20.65 14.12
CA ALA A 465 -28.14 21.05 13.82
C ALA A 465 -28.55 22.42 14.42
N PRO A 466 -28.33 22.72 15.72
CA PRO A 466 -28.59 24.05 16.27
C PRO A 466 -27.79 25.18 15.62
N ILE A 467 -26.54 24.90 15.22
CA ILE A 467 -25.68 25.88 14.54
C ILE A 467 -26.25 26.24 13.17
N VAL A 468 -26.60 25.21 12.38
CA VAL A 468 -27.16 25.37 11.03
C VAL A 468 -28.45 26.16 11.07
N SER A 469 -29.41 25.77 11.94
CA SER A 469 -30.67 26.49 12.09
C SER A 469 -30.45 27.94 12.52
N GLY A 470 -29.53 28.18 13.47
CA GLY A 470 -29.19 29.54 13.91
C GLY A 470 -28.67 30.44 12.79
N TYR A 471 -27.83 29.92 11.90
CA TYR A 471 -27.33 30.67 10.74
C TYR A 471 -28.39 30.90 9.67
N GLN A 472 -29.23 29.89 9.38
CA GLN A 472 -30.34 30.04 8.43
C GLN A 472 -31.34 31.12 8.88
N GLU A 473 -31.71 31.14 10.16
CA GLU A 473 -32.57 32.18 10.74
C GLU A 473 -31.91 33.58 10.71
N ALA A 474 -30.58 33.63 10.81
CA ALA A 474 -29.80 34.86 10.65
C ALA A 474 -29.64 35.32 9.19
N GLY A 475 -30.22 34.59 8.22
CA GLY A 475 -30.21 34.92 6.79
C GLY A 475 -28.98 34.44 6.02
N TYR A 476 -28.20 33.51 6.59
CA TYR A 476 -27.06 32.91 5.90
C TYR A 476 -27.48 31.71 5.05
N ARG A 477 -26.81 31.53 3.91
CA ARG A 477 -26.85 30.28 3.16
C ARG A 477 -25.86 29.30 3.80
N VAL A 478 -26.36 28.17 4.29
CA VAL A 478 -25.50 27.13 4.88
C VAL A 478 -25.31 26.00 3.87
N LEU A 479 -24.06 25.67 3.58
CA LEU A 479 -23.65 24.62 2.65
C LEU A 479 -22.88 23.52 3.38
N GLY A 480 -23.11 22.27 2.99
CA GLY A 480 -22.40 21.11 3.51
C GLY A 480 -21.34 20.60 2.54
N ALA A 481 -20.19 20.22 3.07
CA ALA A 481 -19.14 19.52 2.35
C ALA A 481 -18.71 18.29 3.14
N ALA A 482 -18.35 17.22 2.44
CA ALA A 482 -17.77 16.04 3.07
C ALA A 482 -16.76 15.36 2.14
N SER A 483 -15.86 14.56 2.70
CA SER A 483 -14.81 13.86 1.96
C SER A 483 -15.33 12.95 0.83
N ALA A 484 -16.55 12.42 0.94
CA ALA A 484 -17.18 11.56 -0.05
C ALA A 484 -18.66 11.87 -0.26
N TRP A 485 -19.18 11.59 -1.47
CA TRP A 485 -20.58 11.81 -1.83
C TRP A 485 -21.58 11.13 -0.89
N ARG A 486 -21.29 9.90 -0.45
CA ARG A 486 -22.16 9.18 0.47
C ARG A 486 -22.30 9.91 1.82
N ILE A 487 -21.18 10.41 2.36
CA ILE A 487 -21.16 11.16 3.62
C ILE A 487 -21.86 12.51 3.45
N ALA A 488 -21.61 13.20 2.33
CA ALA A 488 -22.32 14.45 2.01
C ALA A 488 -23.84 14.25 1.92
N ARG A 489 -24.31 13.13 1.35
CA ARG A 489 -25.75 12.82 1.30
C ARG A 489 -26.35 12.53 2.68
N MET A 490 -25.59 11.87 3.57
CA MET A 490 -26.00 11.70 4.97
C MET A 490 -26.11 13.06 5.67
N LEU A 491 -25.09 13.91 5.54
CA LEU A 491 -25.09 15.28 6.08
C LEU A 491 -26.29 16.10 5.57
N GLN A 492 -26.61 16.01 4.27
CA GLN A 492 -27.79 16.66 3.69
C GLN A 492 -29.10 16.14 4.27
N ASN A 493 -29.24 14.83 4.42
CA ASN A 493 -30.45 14.23 4.99
C ASN A 493 -30.62 14.61 6.47
N ASP A 494 -29.53 14.67 7.23
CA ASP A 494 -29.56 14.92 8.67
C ASP A 494 -29.77 16.41 8.99
N LEU A 495 -29.23 17.33 8.17
CA LEU A 495 -29.23 18.77 8.43
C LEU A 495 -30.13 19.59 7.49
N GLY A 496 -30.66 18.99 6.43
CA GLY A 496 -31.52 19.69 5.46
C GLY A 496 -30.82 20.78 4.65
N ILE A 497 -29.49 20.69 4.49
CA ILE A 497 -28.67 21.66 3.74
C ILE A 497 -28.11 21.05 2.45
N GLU A 498 -27.94 21.88 1.41
CA GLU A 498 -27.28 21.47 0.17
C GLU A 498 -25.87 20.96 0.49
N SER A 499 -25.62 19.67 0.28
CA SER A 499 -24.34 19.06 0.60
C SER A 499 -23.75 18.28 -0.57
N ARG A 500 -22.44 18.44 -0.80
CA ARG A 500 -21.73 17.78 -1.91
C ARG A 500 -20.37 17.28 -1.43
N ALA A 501 -19.78 16.36 -2.18
CA ALA A 501 -18.40 15.98 -1.93
C ALA A 501 -17.48 17.22 -2.07
N THR A 502 -16.52 17.39 -1.17
CA THR A 502 -15.58 18.53 -1.13
C THR A 502 -14.93 18.78 -2.49
N ALA A 503 -14.41 17.73 -3.13
CA ALA A 503 -13.82 17.80 -4.46
C ALA A 503 -14.80 18.35 -5.51
N SER A 504 -16.11 18.12 -5.36
CA SER A 504 -17.12 18.66 -6.27
C SER A 504 -17.43 20.13 -6.02
N TRP A 505 -17.23 20.65 -4.81
CA TRP A 505 -17.30 22.08 -4.55
C TRP A 505 -16.10 22.81 -5.14
N ILE A 506 -14.89 22.31 -4.88
CA ILE A 506 -13.63 22.84 -5.43
C ILE A 506 -13.72 22.91 -6.96
N GLU A 507 -14.18 21.85 -7.62
CA GLU A 507 -14.28 21.83 -9.08
C GLU A 507 -15.33 22.81 -9.63
N ARG A 508 -16.43 23.07 -8.90
CA ARG A 508 -17.40 24.08 -9.31
C ARG A 508 -16.84 25.49 -9.21
N ILE A 509 -16.19 25.81 -8.09
CA ILE A 509 -15.59 27.12 -7.89
C ILE A 509 -14.50 27.36 -8.94
N ARG A 510 -13.67 26.34 -9.22
CA ARG A 510 -12.67 26.37 -10.31
C ARG A 510 -13.28 26.65 -11.68
N ARG A 511 -14.48 26.14 -11.96
CA ARG A 511 -15.22 26.42 -13.22
C ARG A 511 -15.91 27.79 -13.26
N GLY A 512 -15.73 28.62 -12.24
CA GLY A 512 -16.30 29.97 -12.17
C GLY A 512 -17.74 30.02 -11.67
N TYR A 513 -18.26 28.95 -11.07
CA TYR A 513 -19.57 29.03 -10.40
C TYR A 513 -19.44 29.81 -9.09
N GLU A 514 -20.26 30.85 -8.92
CA GLU A 514 -20.39 31.58 -7.64
C GLU A 514 -21.12 30.71 -6.62
N VAL A 515 -20.35 29.95 -5.83
CA VAL A 515 -20.86 29.05 -4.80
C VAL A 515 -20.84 29.71 -3.42
N LEU A 516 -19.77 30.43 -3.10
CA LEU A 516 -19.52 31.06 -1.80
C LEU A 516 -19.58 32.58 -1.92
N ASP A 517 -20.16 33.23 -0.91
CA ASP A 517 -20.16 34.68 -0.72
C ASP A 517 -20.05 35.02 0.78
N ARG A 518 -20.04 36.33 1.10
CA ARG A 518 -19.93 36.82 2.48
C ARG A 518 -21.11 36.42 3.38
N ASN A 519 -22.22 35.98 2.79
CA ASN A 519 -23.44 35.53 3.45
C ASN A 519 -23.54 33.99 3.47
N THR A 520 -22.43 33.30 3.21
CA THR A 520 -22.36 31.83 3.18
C THR A 520 -21.61 31.29 4.39
N VAL A 521 -22.13 30.19 4.97
CA VAL A 521 -21.42 29.35 5.95
C VAL A 521 -21.18 27.98 5.32
N LEU A 522 -19.92 27.62 5.15
CA LEU A 522 -19.51 26.29 4.69
C LEU A 522 -19.20 25.40 5.88
N VAL A 523 -19.95 24.32 6.05
CA VAL A 523 -19.70 23.26 7.04
C VAL A 523 -19.02 22.09 6.34
N VAL A 524 -17.83 21.73 6.78
CA VAL A 524 -17.05 20.61 6.23
C VAL A 524 -17.01 19.49 7.26
N ASP A 525 -17.76 18.42 7.03
CA ASP A 525 -17.75 17.22 7.86
C ASP A 525 -16.67 16.21 7.41
N GLU A 526 -16.19 15.40 8.35
CA GLU A 526 -15.06 14.48 8.19
C GLU A 526 -13.80 15.20 7.65
N ALA A 527 -13.54 16.42 8.13
CA ALA A 527 -12.43 17.27 7.71
C ALA A 527 -11.04 16.65 7.95
N GLY A 528 -10.93 15.67 8.86
CA GLY A 528 -9.70 14.89 9.08
C GLY A 528 -9.25 14.09 7.86
N LEU A 529 -10.15 13.83 6.91
CA LEU A 529 -9.85 13.16 5.64
C LEU A 529 -9.41 14.09 4.52
N LEU A 530 -9.37 15.41 4.74
CA LEU A 530 -8.93 16.35 3.72
C LEU A 530 -7.41 16.38 3.64
N SER A 531 -6.90 16.28 2.40
CA SER A 531 -5.49 16.48 2.11
C SER A 531 -5.11 17.95 2.29
N SER A 532 -3.81 18.23 2.36
CA SER A 532 -3.30 19.61 2.41
C SER A 532 -3.75 20.43 1.19
N ARG A 533 -3.84 19.80 0.01
CA ARG A 533 -4.32 20.45 -1.23
C ARG A 533 -5.81 20.79 -1.17
N ASP A 534 -6.63 19.85 -0.72
CA ASP A 534 -8.08 20.09 -0.60
C ASP A 534 -8.38 21.15 0.46
N MET A 535 -7.67 21.09 1.60
CA MET A 535 -7.80 22.08 2.66
C MET A 535 -7.36 23.47 2.19
N HIS A 536 -6.23 23.56 1.47
CA HIS A 536 -5.75 24.81 0.90
C HIS A 536 -6.77 25.41 -0.08
N ALA A 537 -7.31 24.62 -1.00
CA ALA A 537 -8.31 25.09 -1.96
C ALA A 537 -9.55 25.67 -1.25
N ILE A 538 -10.10 24.96 -0.26
CA ILE A 538 -11.26 25.45 0.51
C ILE A 538 -10.93 26.75 1.25
N LEU A 539 -9.78 26.82 1.92
CA LEU A 539 -9.40 27.99 2.70
C LEU A 539 -9.23 29.23 1.82
N VAL A 540 -8.59 29.08 0.66
CA VAL A 540 -8.45 30.15 -0.34
C VAL A 540 -9.83 30.63 -0.81
N ASP A 541 -10.71 29.70 -1.19
CA ASP A 541 -12.05 30.03 -1.71
C ASP A 541 -12.90 30.73 -0.63
N VAL A 542 -12.86 30.25 0.61
CA VAL A 542 -13.57 30.86 1.76
C VAL A 542 -13.03 32.26 2.06
N GLN A 543 -11.71 32.44 2.06
CA GLN A 543 -11.08 33.73 2.35
C GLN A 543 -11.44 34.76 1.29
N GLN A 544 -11.38 34.39 0.00
CA GLN A 544 -11.75 35.27 -1.12
C GLN A 544 -13.23 35.65 -1.09
N ALA A 545 -14.11 34.71 -0.78
CA ALA A 545 -15.54 34.96 -0.66
C ALA A 545 -15.94 35.72 0.61
N GLN A 546 -15.01 35.87 1.56
CA GLN A 546 -15.28 36.36 2.92
C GLN A 546 -16.34 35.54 3.67
N ALA A 547 -16.50 34.26 3.30
CA ALA A 547 -17.45 33.33 3.91
C ALA A 547 -17.00 32.89 5.31
N LYS A 548 -17.88 32.22 6.05
CA LYS A 548 -17.51 31.52 7.30
C LYS A 548 -17.28 30.03 7.02
N LEU A 549 -16.29 29.45 7.68
CA LEU A 549 -15.95 28.02 7.61
C LEU A 549 -16.09 27.35 8.98
N ILE A 550 -16.76 26.20 9.02
CA ILE A 550 -16.81 25.33 10.19
C ILE A 550 -16.27 23.96 9.78
N LEU A 551 -15.11 23.60 10.32
CA LEU A 551 -14.50 22.29 10.10
C LEU A 551 -14.93 21.35 11.21
N VAL A 552 -15.44 20.18 10.84
CA VAL A 552 -15.88 19.14 11.78
C VAL A 552 -15.14 17.86 11.46
N GLY A 553 -14.54 17.25 12.47
CA GLY A 553 -13.73 16.06 12.25
C GLY A 553 -13.09 15.52 13.51
N ASP A 554 -12.11 14.64 13.31
CA ASP A 554 -11.35 13.98 14.35
C ASP A 554 -9.95 13.66 13.81
N ARG A 555 -8.90 14.26 14.38
CA ARG A 555 -7.52 14.03 13.93
C ARG A 555 -7.00 12.65 14.34
N GLY A 556 -7.64 12.01 15.31
CA GLY A 556 -7.36 10.65 15.77
C GLY A 556 -7.93 9.57 14.85
N GLN A 557 -8.89 9.88 13.98
CA GLN A 557 -9.41 8.94 12.99
C GLN A 557 -8.48 8.79 11.77
N LEU A 558 -8.96 8.08 10.74
CA LEU A 558 -8.21 7.81 9.51
C LEU A 558 -7.65 9.08 8.88
N GLN A 559 -6.47 8.94 8.29
CA GLN A 559 -5.77 10.02 7.61
C GLN A 559 -6.27 10.18 6.18
N ALA A 560 -6.14 11.39 5.63
CA ALA A 560 -6.43 11.67 4.22
C ALA A 560 -5.71 10.72 3.27
N ILE A 561 -6.32 10.34 2.15
CA ILE A 561 -5.63 9.58 1.08
C ILE A 561 -4.56 10.45 0.40
N GLY A 562 -4.88 11.73 0.12
CA GLY A 562 -3.94 12.69 -0.44
C GLY A 562 -2.87 13.15 0.55
N ALA A 563 -1.91 13.93 0.08
CA ALA A 563 -0.75 14.37 0.87
C ALA A 563 -1.09 15.27 2.06
N GLY A 564 -0.48 14.94 3.20
CA GLY A 564 -0.47 15.71 4.44
C GLY A 564 -1.80 15.74 5.19
N PRO A 565 -1.77 16.06 6.50
CA PRO A 565 -2.94 16.12 7.36
C PRO A 565 -3.56 17.54 7.36
N GLY A 566 -4.52 17.80 6.46
CA GLY A 566 -5.09 19.13 6.28
C GLY A 566 -5.68 19.74 7.56
N LEU A 567 -6.47 18.98 8.32
CA LEU A 567 -7.04 19.44 9.59
C LEU A 567 -5.99 19.68 10.68
N ASP A 568 -4.93 18.88 10.72
CA ASP A 568 -3.82 19.09 11.67
C ASP A 568 -3.11 20.42 11.39
N LEU A 569 -2.87 20.75 10.13
CA LEU A 569 -2.28 22.03 9.73
C LEU A 569 -3.13 23.22 10.19
N VAL A 570 -4.45 23.18 10.00
CA VAL A 570 -5.35 24.25 10.48
C VAL A 570 -5.34 24.33 12.02
N SER A 571 -5.31 23.19 12.71
CA SER A 571 -5.30 23.14 14.19
C SER A 571 -4.09 23.78 14.85
N ARG A 572 -3.02 24.06 14.08
CA ARG A 572 -1.85 24.83 14.55
C ARG A 572 -2.13 26.32 14.71
N ALA A 573 -3.17 26.82 14.04
CA ALA A 573 -3.56 28.24 14.07
C ALA A 573 -4.95 28.46 14.71
N VAL A 574 -5.81 27.44 14.73
CA VAL A 574 -7.19 27.53 15.22
C VAL A 574 -7.39 26.52 16.35
N GLU A 575 -7.80 27.00 17.52
CA GLU A 575 -8.15 26.11 18.63
C GLU A 575 -9.44 25.34 18.34
N ALA A 576 -9.41 24.03 18.56
CA ALA A 576 -10.57 23.17 18.34
C ALA A 576 -11.44 23.06 19.59
N ALA A 577 -12.74 23.25 19.42
CA ALA A 577 -13.70 22.90 20.46
C ALA A 577 -13.91 21.39 20.47
N ARG A 578 -13.62 20.76 21.62
CA ARG A 578 -13.57 19.29 21.72
C ARG A 578 -14.83 18.71 22.32
N VAL A 579 -15.31 17.61 21.73
CA VAL A 579 -16.38 16.77 22.27
C VAL A 579 -15.83 15.35 22.43
N GLU A 580 -15.39 15.03 23.64
CA GLU A 580 -14.68 13.78 23.94
C GLU A 580 -15.65 12.66 24.36
N THR A 581 -16.83 13.02 24.86
CA THR A 581 -17.82 12.03 25.31
C THR A 581 -18.37 11.21 24.14
N ILE A 582 -18.06 9.92 24.14
CA ILE A 582 -18.63 8.94 23.20
C ILE A 582 -20.00 8.51 23.72
N VAL A 583 -21.05 8.69 22.90
CA VAL A 583 -22.43 8.32 23.27
C VAL A 583 -22.99 7.16 22.46
N ARG A 584 -22.20 6.62 21.50
CA ARG A 584 -22.67 5.61 20.54
C ARG A 584 -22.80 4.21 21.14
N GLN A 585 -21.80 3.73 21.87
CA GLN A 585 -21.85 2.40 22.48
C GLN A 585 -22.74 2.41 23.71
N HIS A 586 -23.58 1.39 23.87
CA HIS A 586 -24.48 1.26 25.02
C HIS A 586 -23.71 0.97 26.31
N ASP A 587 -22.76 0.06 26.27
CA ASP A 587 -22.00 -0.37 27.44
C ASP A 587 -20.81 0.55 27.76
N ALA A 588 -20.55 0.77 29.05
CA ALA A 588 -19.46 1.62 29.52
C ALA A 588 -18.08 1.06 29.13
N TRP A 589 -17.87 -0.25 29.32
CA TRP A 589 -16.59 -0.90 28.98
C TRP A 589 -16.24 -0.73 27.49
N ALA A 590 -17.23 -0.80 26.61
CA ALA A 590 -17.03 -0.67 25.17
C ALA A 590 -16.64 0.77 24.79
N ARG A 591 -17.24 1.78 25.45
CA ARG A 591 -16.83 3.19 25.29
C ARG A 591 -15.39 3.39 25.75
N ASP A 592 -15.01 2.79 26.88
CA ASP A 592 -13.67 2.91 27.45
C ASP A 592 -12.63 2.21 26.56
N ALA A 593 -12.93 1.01 26.06
CA ALA A 593 -12.03 0.29 25.15
C ALA A 593 -11.81 1.05 23.82
N VAL A 594 -12.85 1.68 23.26
CA VAL A 594 -12.70 2.54 22.07
C VAL A 594 -11.85 3.77 22.38
N ARG A 595 -12.03 4.39 23.55
CA ARG A 595 -11.20 5.51 24.02
C ARG A 595 -9.74 5.10 24.17
N ASP A 596 -9.47 3.95 24.76
CA ASP A 596 -8.13 3.40 24.96
C ASP A 596 -7.45 3.12 23.61
N PHE A 597 -8.17 2.56 22.62
CA PHE A 597 -7.65 2.45 21.25
C PHE A 597 -7.28 3.82 20.66
N GLY A 598 -8.14 4.84 20.81
CA GLY A 598 -7.86 6.20 20.32
C GLY A 598 -6.65 6.85 21.02
N ALA A 599 -6.46 6.59 22.31
CA ALA A 599 -5.34 7.10 23.11
C ALA A 599 -4.01 6.38 22.78
N GLY A 600 -4.06 5.20 22.15
CA GLY A 600 -2.89 4.34 21.94
C GLY A 600 -2.60 3.43 23.13
N GLU A 601 -3.57 3.23 24.03
CA GLU A 601 -3.50 2.30 25.16
C GLU A 601 -4.07 0.93 24.76
N ALA A 602 -3.63 0.41 23.60
CA ALA A 602 -4.27 -0.74 22.96
C ALA A 602 -4.17 -2.04 23.79
N VAL A 603 -3.24 -2.13 24.73
CA VAL A 603 -3.15 -3.27 25.66
C VAL A 603 -4.43 -3.38 26.49
N ARG A 604 -4.85 -2.27 27.13
CA ARG A 604 -6.06 -2.23 27.97
C ARG A 604 -7.30 -2.54 27.16
N ALA A 605 -7.40 -1.96 25.96
CA ALA A 605 -8.51 -2.21 25.06
C ALA A 605 -8.59 -3.69 24.64
N LEU A 606 -7.49 -4.31 24.21
CA LEU A 606 -7.47 -5.72 23.81
C LEU A 606 -7.79 -6.65 24.98
N ASP A 607 -7.32 -6.35 26.19
CA ASP A 607 -7.65 -7.12 27.39
C ASP A 607 -9.15 -7.02 27.71
N ALA A 608 -9.75 -5.83 27.62
CA ALA A 608 -11.19 -5.66 27.80
C ALA A 608 -12.01 -6.47 26.78
N PHE A 609 -11.60 -6.46 25.50
CA PHE A 609 -12.25 -7.29 24.48
C PHE A 609 -12.09 -8.79 24.76
N ALA A 610 -10.93 -9.22 25.26
CA ALA A 610 -10.69 -10.62 25.63
C ALA A 610 -11.54 -11.06 26.82
N GLU A 611 -11.65 -10.24 27.86
CA GLU A 611 -12.47 -10.50 29.06
C GLU A 611 -13.95 -10.67 28.72
N HIS A 612 -14.44 -9.96 27.70
CA HIS A 612 -15.83 -10.05 27.23
C HIS A 612 -16.04 -11.12 26.14
N GLY A 613 -15.01 -11.90 25.78
CA GLY A 613 -15.11 -12.94 24.74
C GLY A 613 -15.24 -12.39 23.31
N LEU A 614 -14.90 -11.12 23.10
CA LEU A 614 -15.01 -10.39 21.84
C LEU A 614 -13.66 -10.23 21.11
N LEU A 615 -12.58 -10.78 21.67
CA LEU A 615 -11.32 -11.03 20.98
C LEU A 615 -11.22 -12.51 20.60
N VAL A 616 -11.30 -12.79 19.30
CA VAL A 616 -11.35 -14.15 18.75
C VAL A 616 -10.03 -14.44 18.06
N GLU A 617 -9.23 -15.28 18.69
CA GLU A 617 -7.94 -15.70 18.16
C GLU A 617 -8.08 -17.03 17.42
N VAL A 618 -7.73 -17.05 16.14
CA VAL A 618 -7.73 -18.27 15.31
C VAL A 618 -6.44 -18.41 14.53
N GLN A 619 -6.09 -19.65 14.19
CA GLN A 619 -4.84 -19.98 13.50
C GLN A 619 -5.07 -20.02 11.98
N GLY A 620 -4.54 -19.03 11.27
CA GLY A 620 -4.57 -18.95 9.82
C GLY A 620 -5.71 -18.08 9.28
N ALA A 621 -5.45 -17.41 8.17
CA ALA A 621 -6.38 -16.43 7.61
C ALA A 621 -7.69 -17.03 7.11
N ARG A 622 -7.69 -18.25 6.55
CA ARG A 622 -8.92 -18.96 6.17
C ARG A 622 -9.82 -19.18 7.38
N ALA A 623 -9.25 -19.64 8.50
CA ALA A 623 -9.99 -19.81 9.74
C ALA A 623 -10.54 -18.47 10.28
N ALA A 624 -9.79 -17.38 10.13
CA ALA A 624 -10.27 -16.03 10.48
C ALA A 624 -11.48 -15.60 9.65
N ILE A 625 -11.48 -15.85 8.34
CA ILE A 625 -12.61 -15.54 7.47
C ILE A 625 -13.82 -16.42 7.79
N THR A 626 -13.62 -17.72 7.98
CA THR A 626 -14.70 -18.63 8.40
C THR A 626 -15.28 -18.18 9.74
N ALA A 627 -14.45 -17.81 10.72
CA ALA A 627 -14.91 -17.33 12.03
C ALA A 627 -15.70 -16.01 11.96
N ILE A 628 -15.37 -15.12 11.01
CA ILE A 628 -16.17 -13.91 10.72
C ILE A 628 -17.51 -14.32 10.11
N ALA A 629 -17.52 -15.20 9.12
CA ALA A 629 -18.75 -15.62 8.46
C ALA A 629 -19.69 -16.41 9.38
N ASP A 630 -19.15 -17.27 10.26
CA ASP A 630 -19.92 -17.99 11.30
C ASP A 630 -20.63 -17.02 12.23
N ARG A 631 -19.94 -15.95 12.66
CA ARG A 631 -20.51 -14.94 13.56
C ARG A 631 -21.51 -14.06 12.85
N TRP A 632 -21.24 -13.70 11.60
CA TRP A 632 -22.19 -12.97 10.77
C TRP A 632 -23.49 -13.75 10.62
N GLU A 633 -23.39 -15.04 10.32
CA GLU A 633 -24.54 -15.94 10.18
C GLU A 633 -25.31 -16.10 11.50
N ALA A 634 -24.61 -16.35 12.60
CA ALA A 634 -25.22 -16.45 13.92
C ALA A 634 -25.93 -15.15 14.34
N ALA A 635 -25.33 -13.98 14.05
CA ALA A 635 -25.94 -12.69 14.34
C ALA A 635 -27.16 -12.42 13.45
N GLN A 636 -27.10 -12.81 12.18
CA GLN A 636 -28.22 -12.70 11.24
C GLN A 636 -29.38 -13.62 11.59
N ASP A 637 -29.09 -14.83 12.10
CA ASP A 637 -30.11 -15.78 12.53
C ASP A 637 -30.75 -15.37 13.87
N ALA A 638 -29.96 -14.72 14.76
CA ALA A 638 -30.46 -14.18 16.02
C ALA A 638 -31.37 -12.95 15.81
N ASP A 639 -31.02 -12.06 14.88
CA ASP A 639 -31.84 -10.92 14.49
C ASP A 639 -31.68 -10.60 13.00
N PRO A 640 -32.64 -11.01 12.15
CA PRO A 640 -32.58 -10.76 10.72
C PRO A 640 -32.59 -9.27 10.32
N ASN A 641 -33.02 -8.38 11.21
CA ASN A 641 -33.06 -6.94 10.98
C ASN A 641 -31.83 -6.20 11.52
N ALA A 642 -30.95 -6.89 12.26
CA ALA A 642 -29.75 -6.27 12.79
C ALA A 642 -28.84 -5.81 11.66
N THR A 643 -28.35 -4.58 11.76
CA THR A 643 -27.35 -4.09 10.82
C THR A 643 -25.97 -4.59 11.24
N ILE A 644 -25.34 -5.41 10.39
CA ILE A 644 -24.02 -6.01 10.63
C ILE A 644 -23.01 -5.49 9.62
N LEU A 645 -21.85 -5.07 10.10
CA LEU A 645 -20.77 -4.55 9.27
C LEU A 645 -19.53 -5.44 9.37
N LEU A 646 -19.07 -5.96 8.23
CA LEU A 646 -17.84 -6.75 8.13
C LEU A 646 -16.70 -5.84 7.67
N LEU A 647 -15.64 -5.72 8.46
CA LEU A 647 -14.52 -4.81 8.22
C LEU A 647 -13.20 -5.55 8.03
N ALA A 648 -12.43 -5.10 7.05
CA ALA A 648 -11.04 -5.48 6.89
C ALA A 648 -10.19 -4.31 6.38
N ARG A 649 -8.87 -4.40 6.51
CA ARG A 649 -7.97 -3.32 6.05
C ARG A 649 -7.89 -3.24 4.53
N THR A 650 -7.75 -4.38 3.85
CA THR A 650 -7.43 -4.44 2.42
C THR A 650 -8.61 -4.88 1.56
N ASN A 651 -8.66 -4.43 0.30
CA ASN A 651 -9.69 -4.87 -0.65
C ASN A 651 -9.63 -6.39 -0.93
N ALA A 652 -8.44 -7.00 -0.84
CA ALA A 652 -8.26 -8.44 -0.99
C ALA A 652 -8.98 -9.21 0.14
N GLN A 653 -8.78 -8.78 1.39
CA GLN A 653 -9.49 -9.34 2.55
C GLN A 653 -11.00 -9.12 2.45
N VAL A 654 -11.45 -7.93 2.04
CA VAL A 654 -12.87 -7.66 1.79
C VAL A 654 -13.45 -8.61 0.74
N GLY A 655 -12.72 -8.85 -0.35
CA GLY A 655 -13.10 -9.80 -1.39
C GLY A 655 -13.16 -11.23 -0.87
N ALA A 656 -12.24 -11.65 0.00
CA ALA A 656 -12.24 -12.97 0.60
C ALA A 656 -13.41 -13.18 1.59
N ILE A 657 -13.70 -12.18 2.44
CA ILE A 657 -14.90 -12.19 3.31
C ILE A 657 -16.16 -12.25 2.44
N SER A 658 -16.22 -11.45 1.38
CA SER A 658 -17.37 -11.39 0.48
C SER A 658 -17.64 -12.72 -0.21
N ARG A 659 -16.61 -13.44 -0.64
CA ARG A 659 -16.75 -14.78 -1.26
C ARG A 659 -17.34 -15.80 -0.28
N GLU A 660 -16.82 -15.84 0.94
CA GLU A 660 -17.31 -16.77 1.97
C GLU A 660 -18.78 -16.49 2.32
N VAL A 661 -19.13 -15.23 2.58
CA VAL A 661 -20.51 -14.82 2.87
C VAL A 661 -21.43 -15.15 1.69
N ARG A 662 -20.99 -14.88 0.46
CA ARG A 662 -21.75 -15.21 -0.76
C ARG A 662 -21.98 -16.72 -0.89
N SER A 663 -20.98 -17.54 -0.57
CA SER A 663 -21.11 -19.01 -0.57
C SER A 663 -22.22 -19.46 0.37
N ARG A 664 -22.24 -18.95 1.61
CA ARG A 664 -23.28 -19.28 2.59
C ARG A 664 -24.67 -18.81 2.17
N LEU A 665 -24.77 -17.63 1.58
CA LEU A 665 -26.03 -17.13 1.02
C LEU A 665 -26.54 -18.02 -0.14
N LYS A 666 -25.64 -18.62 -0.92
CA LYS A 666 -25.99 -19.60 -1.95
C LYS A 666 -26.46 -20.92 -1.33
N ASP A 667 -25.78 -21.42 -0.31
CA ASP A 667 -26.17 -22.64 0.41
C ASP A 667 -27.54 -22.49 1.10
N ARG A 668 -27.86 -21.29 1.60
CA ARG A 668 -29.17 -20.92 2.14
C ARG A 668 -30.24 -20.66 1.06
N GLY A 669 -29.88 -20.72 -0.22
CA GLY A 669 -30.78 -20.46 -1.33
C GLY A 669 -31.29 -19.02 -1.39
N LEU A 670 -30.54 -18.03 -0.88
CA LEU A 670 -30.84 -16.61 -1.02
C LEU A 670 -30.25 -16.03 -2.32
N ILE A 671 -29.15 -16.59 -2.80
CA ILE A 671 -28.61 -16.35 -4.14
C ILE A 671 -29.10 -17.46 -5.07
N ARG A 672 -29.71 -17.09 -6.19
CA ARG A 672 -30.44 -18.01 -7.06
C ARG A 672 -30.17 -17.75 -8.54
N GLY A 673 -30.41 -18.77 -9.35
CA GLY A 673 -30.37 -18.68 -10.81
C GLY A 673 -28.97 -18.81 -11.40
N PRO A 674 -28.81 -18.55 -12.70
CA PRO A 674 -27.52 -18.66 -13.37
C PRO A 674 -26.55 -17.59 -12.89
N GLU A 675 -25.30 -18.00 -12.68
CA GLU A 675 -24.19 -17.11 -12.39
C GLU A 675 -23.64 -16.54 -13.71
N ILE A 676 -23.36 -15.24 -13.69
CA ILE A 676 -22.69 -14.53 -14.77
C ILE A 676 -21.33 -14.03 -14.29
N GLU A 677 -20.36 -14.02 -15.19
CA GLU A 677 -19.05 -13.43 -14.94
C GLU A 677 -18.98 -12.05 -15.60
N VAL A 678 -18.59 -11.06 -14.81
CA VAL A 678 -18.40 -9.69 -15.25
C VAL A 678 -16.95 -9.30 -15.02
N ALA A 679 -16.25 -8.93 -16.10
CA ALA A 679 -14.94 -8.30 -15.99
C ALA A 679 -15.10 -6.97 -15.24
N ALA A 680 -14.52 -6.89 -14.05
CA ALA A 680 -14.71 -5.80 -13.11
C ALA A 680 -13.37 -5.19 -12.69
N VAL A 681 -13.44 -4.07 -11.96
CA VAL A 681 -12.29 -3.42 -11.38
C VAL A 681 -12.49 -3.20 -9.89
N THR A 682 -11.50 -3.58 -9.09
CA THR A 682 -11.49 -3.29 -7.64
C THR A 682 -11.42 -1.79 -7.39
N PRO A 683 -11.77 -1.29 -6.19
CA PRO A 683 -11.60 0.13 -5.85
C PRO A 683 -10.16 0.65 -6.04
N SER A 684 -9.18 -0.25 -5.97
CA SER A 684 -7.76 0.00 -6.18
C SER A 684 -7.29 -0.05 -7.65
N GLY A 685 -8.20 -0.23 -8.62
CA GLY A 685 -7.88 -0.24 -10.05
C GLY A 685 -7.43 -1.59 -10.63
N HIS A 686 -7.34 -2.64 -9.81
CA HIS A 686 -6.99 -3.99 -10.27
C HIS A 686 -8.13 -4.66 -11.00
N ALA A 687 -7.82 -5.39 -12.07
CA ALA A 687 -8.80 -6.25 -12.72
C ALA A 687 -9.24 -7.35 -11.75
N SER A 688 -10.52 -7.71 -11.83
CA SER A 688 -11.12 -8.81 -11.09
C SER A 688 -12.20 -9.43 -11.95
N GLN A 689 -12.46 -10.72 -11.78
CA GLN A 689 -13.70 -11.31 -12.27
C GLN A 689 -14.74 -11.24 -11.15
N LEU A 690 -15.89 -10.65 -11.45
CA LEU A 690 -17.00 -10.54 -10.50
C LEU A 690 -18.11 -11.48 -10.92
N VAL A 691 -18.39 -12.47 -10.06
CA VAL A 691 -19.50 -13.41 -10.26
C VAL A 691 -20.78 -12.82 -9.65
N LEU A 692 -21.84 -12.73 -10.45
CA LEU A 692 -23.14 -12.19 -10.04
C LEU A 692 -24.29 -13.14 -10.39
N ALA A 693 -25.32 -13.14 -9.55
CA ALA A 693 -26.57 -13.85 -9.70
C ALA A 693 -27.71 -13.06 -9.02
N VAL A 694 -28.95 -13.53 -9.17
CA VAL A 694 -30.09 -12.91 -8.49
C VAL A 694 -29.95 -13.10 -6.98
N GLY A 695 -30.13 -12.02 -6.22
CA GLY A 695 -29.92 -11.97 -4.77
C GLY A 695 -28.55 -11.42 -4.36
N ASP A 696 -27.61 -11.23 -5.28
CA ASP A 696 -26.30 -10.67 -4.95
C ASP A 696 -26.40 -9.20 -4.48
N HIS A 697 -25.65 -8.85 -3.43
CA HIS A 697 -25.53 -7.47 -2.98
C HIS A 697 -24.31 -6.82 -3.65
N ILE A 698 -24.54 -5.73 -4.38
CA ILE A 698 -23.53 -5.04 -5.18
C ILE A 698 -23.28 -3.61 -4.68
N ARG A 699 -22.08 -3.12 -4.99
CA ARG A 699 -21.61 -1.76 -4.73
C ARG A 699 -21.15 -1.11 -6.02
N PHE A 700 -21.62 0.10 -6.27
CA PHE A 700 -21.15 0.95 -7.36
C PHE A 700 -19.87 1.68 -6.94
N LEU A 701 -18.82 1.59 -7.77
CA LEU A 701 -17.52 2.23 -7.53
C LEU A 701 -17.35 3.52 -8.33
N VAL A 702 -18.42 3.96 -8.99
CA VAL A 702 -18.45 5.13 -9.87
C VAL A 702 -19.73 5.92 -9.63
N ARG A 703 -19.68 7.23 -9.87
CA ARG A 703 -20.88 8.06 -9.94
C ARG A 703 -21.51 7.93 -11.34
N ASN A 704 -22.81 7.70 -11.37
CA ASN A 704 -23.59 7.73 -12.59
C ASN A 704 -24.93 8.44 -12.30
N ASP A 705 -25.10 9.62 -12.91
CA ASP A 705 -26.24 10.49 -12.64
C ASP A 705 -27.55 9.94 -13.24
N GLU A 706 -27.48 9.22 -14.37
CA GLU A 706 -28.66 8.58 -15.00
C GLU A 706 -29.24 7.47 -14.12
N LEU A 707 -28.37 6.73 -13.44
CA LEU A 707 -28.76 5.69 -12.49
C LEU A 707 -29.06 6.25 -11.08
N GLY A 708 -28.77 7.53 -10.83
CA GLY A 708 -28.91 8.14 -9.50
C GLY A 708 -27.97 7.55 -8.44
N VAL A 709 -26.85 6.95 -8.85
CA VAL A 709 -25.88 6.28 -7.97
C VAL A 709 -24.58 7.08 -7.86
N VAL A 710 -23.94 7.00 -6.69
CA VAL A 710 -22.63 7.59 -6.42
C VAL A 710 -21.65 6.50 -6.02
N ASN A 711 -20.35 6.82 -6.00
CA ASN A 711 -19.35 5.89 -5.48
C ASN A 711 -19.69 5.51 -4.02
N GLY A 712 -19.83 4.21 -3.78
CA GLY A 712 -20.23 3.61 -2.51
C GLY A 712 -21.72 3.34 -2.36
N SER A 713 -22.56 3.71 -3.34
CA SER A 713 -23.97 3.28 -3.40
C SER A 713 -24.05 1.76 -3.47
N THR A 714 -25.05 1.18 -2.79
CA THR A 714 -25.29 -0.27 -2.76
C THR A 714 -26.66 -0.61 -3.35
N GLY A 715 -26.82 -1.84 -3.81
CA GLY A 715 -28.11 -2.38 -4.25
C GLY A 715 -28.12 -3.91 -4.25
N THR A 716 -29.31 -4.49 -4.35
CA THR A 716 -29.51 -5.95 -4.45
C THR A 716 -29.93 -6.31 -5.86
N VAL A 717 -29.23 -7.25 -6.50
CA VAL A 717 -29.56 -7.73 -7.85
C VAL A 717 -30.89 -8.47 -7.82
N THR A 718 -31.86 -7.97 -8.57
CA THR A 718 -33.21 -8.56 -8.67
C THR A 718 -33.39 -9.37 -9.95
N LYS A 719 -32.63 -9.05 -11.01
CA LYS A 719 -32.71 -9.75 -12.30
C LYS A 719 -31.40 -9.67 -13.08
N VAL A 720 -31.07 -10.76 -13.76
CA VAL A 720 -29.99 -10.83 -14.75
C VAL A 720 -30.58 -11.31 -16.07
N MET A 721 -30.34 -10.57 -17.15
CA MET A 721 -30.84 -10.89 -18.49
C MET A 721 -29.69 -10.94 -19.48
N GLU A 722 -29.57 -12.04 -20.22
CA GLU A 722 -28.68 -12.12 -21.37
C GLU A 722 -29.28 -11.35 -22.55
N VAL A 723 -28.47 -10.53 -23.21
CA VAL A 723 -28.85 -9.75 -24.39
C VAL A 723 -28.16 -10.36 -25.61
N SER A 724 -28.94 -10.96 -26.50
CA SER A 724 -28.43 -11.51 -27.76
C SER A 724 -28.01 -10.36 -28.69
N ASP A 725 -26.72 -10.28 -29.01
CA ASP A 725 -26.18 -9.35 -30.01
C ASP A 725 -25.67 -10.15 -31.22
N PRO A 726 -26.38 -10.14 -32.36
CA PRO A 726 -25.97 -10.86 -33.57
C PRO A 726 -24.65 -10.37 -34.18
N THR A 727 -24.12 -9.22 -33.74
CA THR A 727 -22.93 -8.57 -34.31
C THR A 727 -21.67 -8.69 -33.44
N ALA A 728 -21.78 -9.25 -32.23
CA ALA A 728 -20.64 -9.38 -31.33
C ALA A 728 -19.75 -10.57 -31.71
N GLN A 729 -18.56 -10.29 -32.24
CA GLN A 729 -17.47 -11.27 -32.30
C GLN A 729 -16.97 -11.54 -30.87
N SER A 730 -17.52 -12.59 -30.25
CA SER A 730 -17.07 -13.18 -28.98
C SER A 730 -17.32 -12.32 -27.71
N GLY A 731 -18.58 -12.30 -27.22
CA GLY A 731 -18.88 -11.84 -25.86
C GLY A 731 -20.37 -11.87 -25.54
N ARG A 732 -20.77 -12.57 -24.47
CA ARG A 732 -22.16 -12.56 -23.95
C ARG A 732 -22.40 -11.20 -23.26
N LYS A 733 -23.41 -10.45 -23.71
CA LYS A 733 -23.79 -9.18 -23.07
C LYS A 733 -24.90 -9.44 -22.04
N PHE A 734 -24.83 -8.75 -20.90
CA PHE A 734 -25.80 -8.88 -19.83
C PHE A 734 -26.40 -7.53 -19.44
N ARG A 735 -27.68 -7.54 -19.05
CA ARG A 735 -28.36 -6.40 -18.43
C ARG A 735 -28.82 -6.78 -17.04
N ILE A 736 -28.48 -5.94 -16.07
CA ILE A 736 -28.75 -6.17 -14.64
C ILE A 736 -29.84 -5.20 -14.18
N GLU A 737 -30.78 -5.71 -13.40
CA GLU A 737 -31.69 -4.91 -12.58
C GLU A 737 -31.31 -5.07 -11.11
N ALA A 738 -31.22 -3.96 -10.39
CA ALA A 738 -30.91 -3.95 -8.97
C ALA A 738 -31.82 -2.97 -8.22
N LEU A 739 -32.20 -3.33 -6.99
CA LEU A 739 -32.94 -2.44 -6.09
C LEU A 739 -31.95 -1.65 -5.23
N THR A 740 -31.94 -0.33 -5.38
CA THR A 740 -31.12 0.59 -4.56
C THR A 740 -32.01 1.38 -3.59
N ALA A 741 -31.39 2.10 -2.65
CA ALA A 741 -32.11 3.04 -1.79
C ALA A 741 -32.84 4.16 -2.56
N GLY A 742 -32.38 4.48 -3.79
CA GLY A 742 -33.04 5.46 -4.66
C GLY A 742 -34.14 4.87 -5.55
N GLY A 743 -34.43 3.57 -5.43
CA GLY A 743 -35.37 2.85 -6.29
C GLY A 743 -34.69 1.80 -7.19
N PRO A 744 -35.46 1.11 -8.04
CA PRO A 744 -34.94 0.13 -8.98
C PRO A 744 -34.12 0.80 -10.08
N VAL A 745 -32.94 0.24 -10.37
CA VAL A 745 -32.04 0.69 -11.44
C VAL A 745 -31.81 -0.45 -12.43
N ARG A 746 -31.63 -0.10 -13.70
CA ARG A 746 -31.34 -1.04 -14.77
C ARG A 746 -30.14 -0.57 -15.56
N PHE A 747 -29.12 -1.41 -15.70
CA PHE A 747 -27.86 -1.02 -16.33
C PHE A 747 -27.18 -2.17 -17.05
N ASP A 748 -26.33 -1.82 -18.01
CA ASP A 748 -25.34 -2.71 -18.62
C ASP A 748 -24.01 -2.52 -17.86
N PRO A 749 -23.36 -3.58 -17.35
CA PRO A 749 -22.05 -3.46 -16.70
C PRO A 749 -21.00 -2.73 -17.55
N ALA A 750 -21.05 -2.87 -18.89
CA ALA A 750 -20.16 -2.18 -19.81
C ALA A 750 -20.37 -0.65 -19.81
N ALA A 751 -21.57 -0.15 -19.50
CA ALA A 751 -21.84 1.28 -19.36
C ALA A 751 -21.19 1.88 -18.09
N LEU A 752 -20.77 1.04 -17.15
CA LEU A 752 -20.04 1.44 -15.94
C LEU A 752 -18.56 1.09 -16.03
N ALA A 753 -18.08 0.69 -17.20
CA ALA A 753 -16.71 0.26 -17.40
C ALA A 753 -15.72 1.43 -17.33
N ASP A 754 -14.49 1.13 -16.93
CA ASP A 754 -13.37 2.00 -17.20
C ASP A 754 -12.95 1.94 -18.68
N GLU A 755 -11.92 2.71 -19.04
CA GLU A 755 -11.36 2.77 -20.41
C GLU A 755 -10.85 1.42 -20.93
N LYS A 756 -10.68 0.43 -20.03
CA LYS A 756 -10.24 -0.94 -20.35
C LYS A 756 -11.41 -1.93 -20.44
N GLY A 757 -12.66 -1.45 -20.42
CA GLY A 757 -13.85 -2.30 -20.50
C GLY A 757 -14.19 -3.03 -19.19
N ARG A 758 -13.61 -2.65 -18.05
CA ARG A 758 -13.82 -3.31 -16.76
C ARG A 758 -14.86 -2.58 -15.93
N ALA A 759 -15.97 -3.24 -15.61
CA ALA A 759 -17.09 -2.65 -14.88
C ALA A 759 -16.68 -2.17 -13.48
N ARG A 760 -17.03 -0.93 -13.14
CA ARG A 760 -16.77 -0.31 -11.82
C ARG A 760 -17.84 -0.70 -10.79
N ILE A 761 -17.98 -2.00 -10.56
CA ILE A 761 -18.88 -2.62 -9.58
C ILE A 761 -18.15 -3.71 -8.79
N GLY A 762 -18.60 -3.99 -7.57
CA GLY A 762 -18.10 -5.08 -6.73
C GLY A 762 -19.14 -5.58 -5.74
N TRP A 763 -18.84 -6.59 -4.94
CA TRP A 763 -19.74 -7.05 -3.88
C TRP A 763 -19.89 -6.02 -2.74
N ALA A 764 -21.03 -6.07 -2.06
CA ALA A 764 -21.36 -5.20 -0.93
C ALA A 764 -21.49 -5.94 0.42
N TYR A 765 -20.93 -7.15 0.54
CA TYR A 765 -20.96 -7.95 1.78
C TYR A 765 -20.00 -7.45 2.86
N GLY A 766 -18.83 -6.94 2.46
CA GLY A 766 -17.83 -6.36 3.37
C GLY A 766 -17.42 -4.95 2.98
N ASN A 767 -16.76 -4.25 3.91
CA ASN A 767 -16.21 -2.92 3.72
C ASN A 767 -14.73 -2.89 4.10
N SER A 768 -13.96 -2.07 3.38
CA SER A 768 -12.68 -1.62 3.92
C SER A 768 -12.95 -0.69 5.11
N ILE A 769 -12.03 -0.64 6.07
CA ILE A 769 -12.15 0.28 7.22
C ILE A 769 -12.34 1.73 6.73
N TYR A 770 -11.60 2.15 5.70
CA TYR A 770 -11.78 3.45 5.04
C TYR A 770 -13.18 3.64 4.43
N GLY A 771 -13.68 2.62 3.73
CA GLY A 771 -15.02 2.61 3.16
C GLY A 771 -16.14 2.57 4.20
N SER A 772 -15.83 2.40 5.48
CA SER A 772 -16.79 2.36 6.59
C SER A 772 -16.97 3.70 7.32
N GLN A 773 -16.16 4.70 7.00
CA GLN A 773 -16.21 5.99 7.70
C GLN A 773 -17.58 6.66 7.55
N GLY A 774 -18.02 7.31 8.63
CA GLY A 774 -19.38 7.84 8.79
C GLY A 774 -20.48 6.79 9.07
N LEU A 775 -20.25 5.49 8.84
CA LEU A 775 -21.27 4.46 9.10
C LEU A 775 -21.44 4.20 10.59
N THR A 776 -22.66 3.87 10.99
CA THR A 776 -23.01 3.35 12.31
C THR A 776 -23.98 2.20 12.13
N VAL A 777 -23.66 1.06 12.74
CA VAL A 777 -24.44 -0.19 12.67
C VAL A 777 -24.64 -0.76 14.07
N ASP A 778 -25.41 -1.83 14.19
CA ASP A 778 -25.68 -2.46 15.48
C ASP A 778 -24.50 -3.34 15.89
N ARG A 779 -23.96 -4.12 14.96
CA ARG A 779 -22.83 -5.03 15.20
C ARG A 779 -21.72 -4.87 14.16
N THR A 780 -20.46 -4.97 14.61
CA THR A 780 -19.29 -4.94 13.72
C THR A 780 -18.40 -6.16 13.95
N LEU A 781 -17.97 -6.80 12.85
CA LEU A 781 -16.98 -7.88 12.87
C LEU A 781 -15.73 -7.39 12.14
N VAL A 782 -14.61 -7.29 12.85
CA VAL A 782 -13.36 -6.73 12.33
C VAL A 782 -12.32 -7.82 12.16
N LEU A 783 -11.78 -7.98 10.95
CA LEU A 783 -10.55 -8.73 10.74
C LEU A 783 -9.36 -7.88 11.21
N ALA A 784 -8.88 -8.16 12.41
CA ALA A 784 -7.79 -7.43 13.07
C ALA A 784 -6.43 -7.90 12.55
N ASP A 785 -6.02 -7.32 11.42
CA ASP A 785 -4.78 -7.63 10.71
C ASP A 785 -3.53 -6.98 11.36
N PRO A 786 -2.36 -7.63 11.34
CA PRO A 786 -1.08 -7.08 11.83
C PRO A 786 -0.64 -5.73 11.22
N ALA A 787 -1.17 -5.37 10.06
CA ALA A 787 -0.91 -4.09 9.42
C ALA A 787 -1.68 -2.94 10.09
N LEU A 788 -2.80 -3.21 10.79
CA LEU A 788 -3.62 -2.20 11.47
C LEU A 788 -2.78 -1.32 12.38
N ASP A 789 -3.08 -0.02 12.35
CA ASP A 789 -2.52 0.95 13.27
C ASP A 789 -3.61 1.57 14.14
N ARG A 790 -3.23 2.56 14.97
CA ARG A 790 -4.13 3.23 15.92
C ARG A 790 -5.37 3.81 15.24
N HIS A 791 -5.19 4.46 14.10
CA HIS A 791 -6.29 5.13 13.41
C HIS A 791 -7.28 4.12 12.84
N ASP A 792 -6.78 3.00 12.30
CA ASP A 792 -7.62 1.96 11.74
C ASP A 792 -8.48 1.28 12.80
N ILE A 793 -7.88 0.84 13.92
CA ILE A 793 -8.63 0.14 14.97
C ILE A 793 -9.60 1.09 15.68
N TYR A 794 -9.22 2.35 15.88
CA TYR A 794 -10.10 3.35 16.47
C TYR A 794 -11.36 3.57 15.62
N VAL A 795 -11.20 3.64 14.30
CA VAL A 795 -12.33 3.70 13.38
C VAL A 795 -13.11 2.39 13.36
N ALA A 796 -12.46 1.23 13.28
CA ALA A 796 -13.13 -0.06 13.16
C ALA A 796 -13.94 -0.41 14.42
N ALA A 797 -13.36 -0.24 15.61
CA ALA A 797 -13.99 -0.58 16.88
C ALA A 797 -15.15 0.34 17.27
N SER A 798 -15.19 1.55 16.71
CA SER A 798 -16.20 2.55 17.06
C SER A 798 -17.47 2.47 16.21
N ARG A 799 -17.59 1.60 15.19
CA ARG A 799 -18.75 1.60 14.27
C ARG A 799 -20.04 1.02 14.85
N ALA A 800 -19.94 0.13 15.83
CA ALA A 800 -21.09 -0.56 16.41
C ALA A 800 -21.73 0.22 17.57
N ARG A 801 -23.06 0.12 17.70
CA ARG A 801 -23.82 0.56 18.89
C ARG A 801 -23.85 -0.50 19.99
N ILE A 802 -24.04 -1.76 19.59
CA ILE A 802 -24.24 -2.88 20.51
C ILE A 802 -22.92 -3.62 20.74
N GLU A 803 -22.32 -4.14 19.67
CA GLU A 803 -21.21 -5.08 19.83
C GLU A 803 -20.18 -4.99 18.70
N THR A 804 -18.90 -5.01 19.06
CA THR A 804 -17.78 -5.18 18.13
C THR A 804 -17.05 -6.46 18.49
N THR A 805 -16.79 -7.33 17.51
CA THR A 805 -15.90 -8.48 17.66
C THR A 805 -14.63 -8.27 16.83
N LEU A 806 -13.47 -8.53 17.43
CA LEU A 806 -12.18 -8.54 16.77
C LEU A 806 -11.76 -9.99 16.48
N VAL A 807 -11.54 -10.33 15.22
CA VAL A 807 -11.04 -11.65 14.81
C VAL A 807 -9.60 -11.51 14.34
N VAL A 808 -8.70 -12.25 14.97
CA VAL A 808 -7.25 -12.14 14.78
C VAL A 808 -6.71 -13.43 14.16
N ASP A 809 -5.98 -13.30 13.05
CA ASP A 809 -5.12 -14.38 12.53
C ASP A 809 -3.82 -14.43 13.33
N THR A 810 -3.76 -15.37 14.28
CA THR A 810 -2.60 -15.60 15.14
C THR A 810 -1.38 -16.11 14.36
N ALA A 811 -1.56 -16.83 13.25
CA ALA A 811 -0.46 -17.28 12.42
C ALA A 811 0.22 -16.10 11.70
N ALA A 812 -0.55 -15.08 11.32
CA ALA A 812 0.01 -13.84 10.78
C ALA A 812 0.83 -13.08 11.82
N ILE A 813 0.36 -12.99 13.06
CA ILE A 813 1.12 -12.38 14.16
C ILE A 813 2.38 -13.20 14.45
N ASP A 814 2.28 -14.53 14.49
CA ASP A 814 3.43 -15.40 14.76
C ASP A 814 4.52 -15.23 13.71
N ARG A 815 4.16 -15.15 12.41
CA ARG A 815 5.11 -14.83 11.35
C ARG A 815 5.80 -13.49 11.57
N HIS A 816 5.08 -12.47 12.04
CA HIS A 816 5.67 -11.17 12.32
C HIS A 816 6.53 -11.15 13.57
N LEU A 817 6.09 -11.78 14.66
CA LEU A 817 6.87 -11.93 15.90
C LEU A 817 8.16 -12.68 15.64
N LEU A 818 8.10 -13.74 14.84
CA LEU A 818 9.29 -14.46 14.39
C LEU A 818 10.14 -13.58 13.47
N ALA A 819 9.56 -12.82 12.54
CA ALA A 819 10.31 -11.94 11.64
C ALA A 819 10.94 -10.70 12.30
N ASP A 820 10.32 -10.16 13.37
CA ASP A 820 10.78 -8.99 14.12
C ASP A 820 11.84 -9.37 15.17
N ARG A 821 11.91 -10.64 15.57
CA ARG A 821 13.08 -11.14 16.31
C ARG A 821 14.31 -10.83 15.46
N PRO A 822 15.41 -10.36 16.09
CA PRO A 822 16.65 -10.23 15.37
C PRO A 822 16.87 -11.57 14.68
N LEU A 823 17.22 -11.50 13.39
CA LEU A 823 17.13 -12.64 12.49
C LEU A 823 17.89 -13.87 13.00
N ASP A 824 18.75 -13.65 13.98
CA ASP A 824 19.50 -14.62 14.69
C ASP A 824 18.66 -15.49 15.65
N ARG A 825 17.61 -14.94 16.25
CA ARG A 825 16.70 -15.64 17.18
C ARG A 825 15.45 -16.24 16.51
N GLN A 826 15.47 -16.42 15.18
CA GLN A 826 14.34 -16.96 14.41
C GLN A 826 14.43 -18.49 14.30
N THR A 827 14.12 -19.21 15.38
CA THR A 827 14.07 -20.70 15.34
C THR A 827 12.72 -21.18 14.77
N PRO A 828 12.69 -22.20 13.88
CA PRO A 828 11.47 -22.72 13.27
C PRO A 828 10.40 -23.23 14.26
N ASP A 829 10.80 -23.67 15.46
CA ASP A 829 9.92 -24.36 16.42
C ASP A 829 9.41 -23.45 17.56
N ALA A 830 9.76 -22.15 17.56
CA ALA A 830 9.30 -21.24 18.61
C ALA A 830 7.86 -20.79 18.33
N VAL A 831 6.89 -21.30 19.08
CA VAL A 831 5.50 -20.83 19.03
C VAL A 831 5.32 -19.70 20.05
N PRO A 832 4.97 -18.47 19.62
CA PRO A 832 4.68 -17.38 20.55
C PRO A 832 3.46 -17.68 21.43
N SER A 833 3.51 -17.25 22.68
CA SER A 833 2.39 -17.35 23.63
C SER A 833 1.30 -16.31 23.32
N ALA A 834 0.06 -16.56 23.77
CA ALA A 834 -1.04 -15.61 23.59
C ALA A 834 -0.77 -14.21 24.18
N PRO A 835 -0.17 -14.06 25.39
CA PRO A 835 0.25 -12.75 25.89
C PRO A 835 1.28 -12.05 24.99
N GLU A 836 2.25 -12.78 24.41
CA GLU A 836 3.22 -12.19 23.47
C GLU A 836 2.53 -11.69 22.18
N ARG A 837 1.59 -12.47 21.63
CA ARG A 837 0.79 -12.05 20.46
C ARG A 837 -0.01 -10.79 20.75
N ARG A 838 -0.72 -10.75 21.88
CA ARG A 838 -1.52 -9.59 22.31
C ARG A 838 -0.65 -8.36 22.55
N ALA A 839 0.49 -8.51 23.23
CA ALA A 839 1.42 -7.41 23.44
C ALA A 839 1.99 -6.87 22.12
N TRP A 840 2.32 -7.76 21.17
CA TRP A 840 2.80 -7.36 19.85
C TRP A 840 1.71 -6.63 19.05
N LEU A 841 0.49 -7.18 19.01
CA LEU A 841 -0.64 -6.56 18.33
C LEU A 841 -0.95 -5.19 18.95
N ALA A 842 -1.01 -5.10 20.29
CA ALA A 842 -1.18 -3.85 21.01
C ALA A 842 -0.09 -2.83 20.61
N GLY A 843 1.17 -3.26 20.55
CA GLY A 843 2.28 -2.41 20.13
C GLY A 843 2.17 -1.89 18.68
N ARG A 844 1.37 -2.51 17.81
CA ARG A 844 1.04 -2.02 16.46
C ARG A 844 -0.17 -1.09 16.48
N LEU A 845 -1.24 -1.51 17.17
CA LEU A 845 -2.47 -0.76 17.35
C LEU A 845 -2.28 0.52 18.18
N SER A 846 -1.16 0.66 18.91
CA SER A 846 -0.80 1.89 19.63
C SER A 846 -0.07 2.91 18.74
N ARG A 847 0.45 2.48 17.57
CA ARG A 847 1.26 3.36 16.69
C ARG A 847 0.37 4.31 15.93
N SER A 848 0.68 5.60 16.02
CA SER A 848 0.07 6.63 15.19
C SER A 848 0.92 6.92 13.97
N ASN A 849 0.48 6.48 12.79
CA ASN A 849 1.13 6.81 11.52
C ASN A 849 0.51 8.07 10.92
N VAL A 850 0.59 9.19 11.63
CA VAL A 850 0.12 10.49 11.10
C VAL A 850 0.95 10.84 9.88
N LYS A 851 0.30 11.37 8.84
CA LYS A 851 1.03 11.85 7.66
C LYS A 851 1.95 12.99 8.07
N LEU A 852 3.22 12.86 7.75
CA LEU A 852 4.21 13.88 8.02
C LEU A 852 3.98 15.08 7.08
N SER A 853 3.80 16.27 7.66
CA SER A 853 3.75 17.54 6.92
C SER A 853 5.16 18.13 6.76
N THR A 854 5.36 18.90 5.69
CA THR A 854 6.56 19.71 5.48
C THR A 854 6.79 20.70 6.62
N VAL A 855 5.71 21.32 7.13
CA VAL A 855 5.77 22.28 8.25
C VAL A 855 6.34 21.60 9.50
N ALA A 856 5.85 20.40 9.84
CA ALA A 856 6.33 19.66 11.00
C ALA A 856 7.83 19.30 10.91
N VAL A 857 8.31 18.92 9.72
CA VAL A 857 9.73 18.59 9.51
C VAL A 857 10.61 19.83 9.65
N ILE A 858 10.20 20.94 9.05
CA ILE A 858 10.96 22.20 9.06
C ILE A 858 11.07 22.75 10.49
N GLU A 859 9.98 22.70 11.26
CA GLU A 859 9.97 23.11 12.67
C GLU A 859 10.85 22.21 13.54
N ALA A 860 10.72 20.89 13.40
CA ALA A 860 11.55 19.94 14.16
C ALA A 860 13.05 20.15 13.88
N GLY A 861 13.43 20.47 12.64
CA GLY A 861 14.81 20.79 12.27
C GLY A 861 15.36 22.05 12.94
N ARG A 862 14.53 23.07 13.19
CA ARG A 862 14.91 24.30 13.91
C ARG A 862 15.20 24.01 15.39
N ASP A 863 14.37 23.16 16.02
CA ASP A 863 14.55 22.80 17.42
C ASP A 863 15.81 21.95 17.68
N HIS A 864 16.17 21.09 16.72
CA HIS A 864 17.41 20.29 16.80
C HIS A 864 18.69 21.13 16.59
N ALA A 865 18.61 22.25 15.85
CA ALA A 865 19.71 23.21 15.76
C ALA A 865 19.92 24.00 17.07
N GLY A 866 18.92 24.03 17.96
CA GLY A 866 18.95 24.72 19.26
C GLY A 866 19.23 23.85 20.49
N SER A 867 19.17 22.52 20.41
CA SER A 867 19.41 21.67 21.59
C SER A 867 20.03 20.32 21.26
N ARG A 868 21.35 20.21 21.51
CA ARG A 868 22.09 18.94 21.57
C ARG A 868 21.88 18.18 22.90
N ALA A 869 20.83 18.51 23.67
CA ALA A 869 20.65 18.03 25.05
C ALA A 869 19.31 17.33 25.37
N ILE A 870 18.40 17.11 24.40
CA ILE A 870 17.10 16.48 24.66
C ILE A 870 16.96 15.18 23.87
N LEU A 871 17.83 14.19 24.16
CA LEU A 871 17.68 12.80 23.72
C LEU A 871 17.09 11.90 24.84
N GLY A 872 16.52 12.49 25.89
CA GLY A 872 16.04 11.76 27.07
C GLY A 872 14.53 11.48 27.13
N SER A 873 13.68 12.17 26.37
CA SER A 873 12.22 12.11 26.57
C SER A 873 11.42 11.50 25.41
N ARG A 874 12.06 11.11 24.31
CA ARG A 874 11.45 10.36 23.19
C ARG A 874 11.86 8.89 23.11
N SER A 875 12.63 8.36 24.08
CA SER A 875 13.13 6.96 24.01
C SER A 875 12.04 5.90 24.16
N ARG A 876 10.88 6.22 24.77
CA ARG A 876 9.81 5.24 24.97
C ARG A 876 9.10 4.78 23.68
N GLU A 877 9.22 5.51 22.57
CA GLU A 877 8.68 5.08 21.27
C GLU A 877 9.71 4.34 20.40
N LEU A 878 10.98 4.30 20.82
CA LEU A 878 12.08 3.66 20.08
C LEU A 878 12.67 2.43 20.80
N ASP A 879 12.26 2.15 22.04
CA ASP A 879 12.78 1.04 22.87
C ASP A 879 12.13 -0.34 22.63
N HIS A 880 11.35 -0.51 21.56
CA HIS A 880 10.88 -1.84 21.11
C HIS A 880 11.70 -2.37 19.93
N GLY A 881 13.02 -2.29 20.06
CA GLY A 881 13.99 -2.91 19.16
C GLY A 881 15.13 -3.52 19.95
N LEU A 882 14.86 -4.62 20.66
CA LEU A 882 15.84 -5.50 21.29
C LEU A 882 15.71 -6.93 20.77
#